data_AF-J0GWV1-F1
#
_entry.id   AF-J0GWV1-F1
#
_cell.length_a   1.000
_cell.length_b   1.000
_cell.length_c   1.000
_cell.angle_alpha   90.00
_cell.angle_beta   90.00
_cell.angle_gamma   90.00
#
_symmetry.space_group_name_H-M   'P 1'
#
loop_
_entity.id
_entity.type
_entity.pdbx_description
1 polymer ?
#
loop_
_entity_poly.entity_id
_entity_poly.type
_entity_poly.pdbx_seq_one_letter_code
_entity_poly.pdbx_strand_id
1 'polypeptide(L)'
;MKNLKSLLSFLFASFWVAIPLIALYALACAIATFIENDYGTSASKAIVYNTPWFNFLHAYLLVVLIGTFINSKALERKRYASLFFHSSLIFIILGAAITRFFGVEGLMHVRENSVQSSFESADTYLNITLNDEKKLSLKTPLTFYYSKRLKPIHATLDHKPLILEPLEIYKQNAIKKDDATILVLKATYNGVSRKFNLIKTNRNEGIEESETFKDDKLSLSFGSAYIELPFQIKLKRFELERYAGSMSPSSYASEVEVLKLDNTLIKPYRIFMNHVLDYEGYRFFQSSYDMDEKGTILSVNKDPGKIPTYLGYVMLILGALWLLLDKNGRFLKLSRFLKSQQAASFLFALILISPFTSSFANEGQIDMHGGKSAKIERQKIENPANKEDSKSAILERLKRLREYSKDHLKAFQRLQVQDFDGRIKPLDTISIEYLHKILRKDDFQGLNAMQVLLGIMFFPNDWRSIKMIYTSNKALRKLIGTPLDESRIAFRDVFDSRGYKLKNLVEEANQKSPNARNELDKDALKVDERINLVYTLFSAQFLRIFPSDKTTAWLSPIEAINSPNKEISSVATEFLKNIFSGFDDALKTNQWDKVEKTLKDLSVYQQEHAKNLYLSSSKVDSEIFLNHTNFFNSLTLPYMLLGLLLFIVVITSLVKNTIPNIWLTKILYMAILLCTIAHSVGLILRWYVSGHSPWSNAYESMLYIAWASVIAGFVLRSKLALSASSFLAGIVLFVAHLGFMDPQIGPLVPVLKSYWLNIHVSIITASYGFLGLCFVLGILSLVLFILRKQGRFNLDKTILSISAINEMSMILGLFMLTAGNFLGGVWANESWGRYWGWDPKETWALISICVYALILHLRFLGSQNWPFILASSSVLGFYSVLMTYFGVNYYLSGLHSYAAGDPLPIPTFLYFLVAIPFILVILAYFKRHLSLPKLV
;
A
#
# COMPACT_ATOMS: atom_id res chain seq x y z
N MET A 1 -27.90 -22.58 44.02
CA MET A 1 -28.16 -22.69 42.56
C MET A 1 -28.35 -21.36 41.85
N LYS A 2 -29.38 -20.53 42.14
CA LYS A 2 -29.67 -19.27 41.38
C LYS A 2 -28.43 -18.37 41.16
N ASN A 3 -27.68 -18.07 42.22
CA ASN A 3 -26.50 -17.19 42.15
C ASN A 3 -25.41 -17.75 41.23
N LEU A 4 -25.15 -19.06 41.26
CA LEU A 4 -24.18 -19.72 40.38
C LEU A 4 -24.62 -19.66 38.90
N LYS A 5 -25.90 -19.89 38.60
CA LYS A 5 -26.44 -19.74 37.24
C LYS A 5 -26.31 -18.28 36.75
N SER A 6 -26.51 -17.31 37.64
CA SER A 6 -26.34 -15.89 37.30
C SER A 6 -24.87 -15.51 37.08
N LEU A 7 -23.95 -16.04 37.88
CA LEU A 7 -22.51 -15.82 37.73
C LEU A 7 -21.98 -16.44 36.42
N LEU A 8 -22.35 -17.68 36.12
CA LEU A 8 -21.97 -18.34 34.87
C LEU A 8 -22.58 -17.63 33.64
N SER A 9 -23.82 -17.15 33.72
CA SER A 9 -24.43 -16.34 32.66
C SER A 9 -23.75 -14.97 32.50
N PHE A 10 -23.26 -14.37 33.57
CA PHE A 10 -22.43 -13.16 33.48
C PHE A 10 -21.08 -13.44 32.80
N LEU A 11 -20.34 -14.44 33.28
CA LEU A 11 -18.99 -14.76 32.78
C LEU A 11 -18.98 -15.25 31.33
N PHE A 12 -19.93 -16.11 30.93
CA PHE A 12 -19.91 -16.78 29.64
C PHE A 12 -20.99 -16.32 28.66
N ALA A 13 -21.89 -15.40 29.05
CA ALA A 13 -23.04 -15.03 28.21
C ALA A 13 -23.47 -13.55 28.32
N SER A 14 -22.54 -12.64 28.63
CA SER A 14 -22.80 -11.20 28.81
C SER A 14 -21.97 -10.31 27.87
N PHE A 15 -22.61 -9.26 27.33
CA PHE A 15 -21.91 -8.18 26.61
C PHE A 15 -20.91 -7.42 27.50
N TRP A 16 -21.11 -7.40 28.82
CA TRP A 16 -20.18 -6.82 29.80
C TRP A 16 -18.84 -7.57 29.89
N VAL A 17 -18.78 -8.82 29.42
CA VAL A 17 -17.53 -9.59 29.28
C VAL A 17 -17.04 -9.55 27.84
N ALA A 18 -17.93 -9.75 26.85
CA ALA A 18 -17.57 -9.78 25.45
C ALA A 18 -16.84 -8.51 24.97
N ILE A 19 -17.30 -7.32 25.41
CA ILE A 19 -16.74 -6.03 24.99
C ILE A 19 -15.30 -5.83 25.54
N PRO A 20 -15.04 -5.94 26.87
CA PRO A 20 -13.65 -5.94 27.36
C PRO A 20 -12.76 -7.02 26.74
N LEU A 21 -13.29 -8.21 26.45
CA LEU A 21 -12.50 -9.32 25.93
C LEU A 21 -12.05 -9.09 24.46
N ILE A 22 -12.92 -8.52 23.61
CA ILE A 22 -12.57 -8.12 22.25
C ILE A 22 -11.57 -6.93 22.27
N ALA A 23 -11.71 -6.02 23.23
CA ALA A 23 -10.75 -4.91 23.40
C ALA A 23 -9.36 -5.40 23.84
N LEU A 24 -9.30 -6.35 24.77
CA LEU A 24 -8.05 -7.01 25.20
C LEU A 24 -7.39 -7.76 24.03
N TYR A 25 -8.18 -8.42 23.19
CA TYR A 25 -7.69 -9.09 21.98
C TYR A 25 -7.09 -8.12 20.96
N ALA A 26 -7.79 -7.02 20.66
CA ALA A 26 -7.27 -5.97 19.77
C ALA A 26 -5.96 -5.36 20.32
N LEU A 27 -5.87 -5.16 21.64
CA LEU A 27 -4.66 -4.66 22.30
C LEU A 27 -3.49 -5.67 22.24
N ALA A 28 -3.75 -6.95 22.46
CA ALA A 28 -2.75 -8.02 22.35
C ALA A 28 -2.16 -8.08 20.94
N CYS A 29 -3.01 -8.04 19.91
CA CYS A 29 -2.60 -7.97 18.51
C CYS A 29 -1.80 -6.70 18.20
N ALA A 30 -2.22 -5.53 18.71
CA ALA A 30 -1.49 -4.28 18.50
C ALA A 30 -0.06 -4.36 19.08
N ILE A 31 0.07 -4.83 20.33
CA ILE A 31 1.36 -5.05 20.99
C ILE A 31 2.24 -6.02 20.18
N ALA A 32 1.68 -7.10 19.66
CA ALA A 32 2.42 -8.04 18.81
C ALA A 32 3.03 -7.38 17.56
N THR A 33 2.31 -6.46 16.88
CA THR A 33 2.86 -5.76 15.70
C THR A 33 4.00 -4.79 16.03
N PHE A 34 4.02 -4.19 17.22
CA PHE A 34 5.16 -3.37 17.68
C PHE A 34 6.36 -4.24 18.07
N ILE A 35 6.12 -5.38 18.72
CA ILE A 35 7.16 -6.39 18.97
C ILE A 35 7.77 -6.87 17.64
N GLU A 36 6.95 -7.10 16.62
CA GLU A 36 7.39 -7.55 15.29
C GLU A 36 8.25 -6.51 14.58
N ASN A 37 7.83 -5.24 14.59
CA ASN A 37 8.61 -4.15 14.00
C ASN A 37 9.98 -3.99 14.65
N ASP A 38 10.06 -4.14 15.97
CA ASP A 38 11.31 -3.92 16.71
C ASP A 38 12.21 -5.15 16.75
N TYR A 39 11.66 -6.34 16.96
CA TYR A 39 12.40 -7.57 17.31
C TYR A 39 12.19 -8.74 16.34
N GLY A 40 11.37 -8.60 15.30
CA GLY A 40 11.13 -9.63 14.28
C GLY A 40 9.89 -10.50 14.50
N THR A 41 9.42 -11.15 13.42
CA THR A 41 8.21 -12.00 13.41
C THR A 41 8.36 -13.24 14.29
N SER A 42 9.59 -13.74 14.51
CA SER A 42 9.83 -14.84 15.45
C SER A 42 9.53 -14.42 16.89
N ALA A 43 9.86 -13.16 17.26
CA ALA A 43 9.61 -12.61 18.58
C ALA A 43 8.10 -12.33 18.82
N SER A 44 7.38 -11.78 17.83
CA SER A 44 5.92 -11.55 17.96
C SER A 44 5.16 -12.87 18.11
N LYS A 45 5.53 -13.88 17.30
CA LYS A 45 5.03 -15.26 17.44
C LYS A 45 5.36 -15.84 18.82
N ALA A 46 6.61 -15.76 19.29
CA ALA A 46 7.04 -16.34 20.57
C ALA A 46 6.37 -15.70 21.81
N ILE A 47 6.22 -14.37 21.82
CA ILE A 47 5.75 -13.60 22.98
C ILE A 47 4.22 -13.50 23.03
N VAL A 48 3.54 -13.52 21.88
CA VAL A 48 2.08 -13.38 21.78
C VAL A 48 1.44 -14.59 21.10
N TYR A 49 1.58 -14.72 19.77
CA TYR A 49 0.67 -15.58 18.98
C TYR A 49 0.79 -17.09 19.26
N ASN A 50 1.94 -17.57 19.73
CA ASN A 50 2.18 -18.98 20.06
C ASN A 50 2.04 -19.30 21.56
N THR A 51 1.51 -18.38 22.37
CA THR A 51 1.42 -18.56 23.82
C THR A 51 0.12 -19.25 24.29
N PRO A 52 0.15 -19.98 25.42
CA PRO A 52 -1.06 -20.54 26.03
C PRO A 52 -2.10 -19.48 26.42
N TRP A 53 -1.68 -18.27 26.81
CA TRP A 53 -2.60 -17.20 27.23
C TRP A 53 -3.37 -16.61 26.04
N PHE A 54 -2.73 -16.49 24.87
CA PHE A 54 -3.39 -16.02 23.65
C PHE A 54 -4.36 -17.09 23.10
N ASN A 55 -3.97 -18.37 23.14
CA ASN A 55 -4.87 -19.49 22.83
C ASN A 55 -6.09 -19.52 23.78
N PHE A 56 -5.90 -19.27 25.08
CA PHE A 56 -7.00 -19.13 26.04
C PHE A 56 -7.91 -17.93 25.72
N LEU A 57 -7.34 -16.80 25.27
CA LEU A 57 -8.11 -15.61 24.87
C LEU A 57 -9.02 -15.91 23.66
N HIS A 58 -8.54 -16.62 22.64
CA HIS A 58 -9.37 -17.12 21.53
C HIS A 58 -10.47 -18.08 22.01
N ALA A 59 -10.12 -19.06 22.85
CA ALA A 59 -11.08 -20.03 23.37
C ALA A 59 -12.18 -19.37 24.22
N TYR A 60 -11.82 -18.40 25.06
CA TYR A 60 -12.79 -17.67 25.89
C TYR A 60 -13.67 -16.74 25.05
N LEU A 61 -13.12 -16.08 24.02
CA LEU A 61 -13.91 -15.34 23.03
C LEU A 61 -14.96 -16.24 22.37
N LEU A 62 -14.58 -17.45 21.95
CA LEU A 62 -15.48 -18.42 21.34
C LEU A 62 -16.60 -18.86 22.29
N VAL A 63 -16.28 -19.18 23.54
CA VAL A 63 -17.27 -19.57 24.56
C VAL A 63 -18.24 -18.42 24.86
N VAL A 64 -17.74 -17.19 25.01
CA VAL A 64 -18.58 -16.00 25.26
C VAL A 64 -19.47 -15.68 24.05
N LEU A 65 -18.98 -15.87 22.83
CA LEU A 65 -19.74 -15.72 21.59
C LEU A 65 -20.90 -16.72 21.53
N ILE A 66 -20.65 -18.01 21.78
CA ILE A 66 -21.67 -19.06 21.81
C ILE A 66 -22.70 -18.80 22.92
N GLY A 67 -22.23 -18.53 24.15
CA GLY A 67 -23.11 -18.29 25.29
C GLY A 67 -23.99 -17.04 25.13
N THR A 68 -23.48 -15.97 24.52
CA THR A 68 -24.29 -14.77 24.23
C THR A 68 -25.38 -15.04 23.18
N PHE A 69 -25.22 -15.95 22.21
CA PHE A 69 -26.34 -16.35 21.33
C PHE A 69 -27.42 -17.12 22.07
N ILE A 70 -27.04 -18.09 22.89
CA ILE A 70 -27.96 -18.92 23.68
C ILE A 70 -28.77 -18.02 24.64
N ASN A 71 -28.08 -17.18 25.42
CA ASN A 71 -28.72 -16.28 26.40
C ASN A 71 -29.55 -15.16 25.75
N SER A 72 -29.13 -14.65 24.58
CA SER A 72 -29.89 -13.61 23.87
C SER A 72 -31.15 -14.14 23.18
N LYS A 73 -31.41 -15.45 23.19
CA LYS A 73 -32.59 -16.11 22.57
C LYS A 73 -32.81 -15.65 21.12
N ALA A 74 -31.72 -15.53 20.36
CA ALA A 74 -31.74 -14.96 19.00
C ALA A 74 -32.65 -15.73 18.03
N LEU A 75 -32.70 -17.06 18.19
CA LEU A 75 -33.54 -17.97 17.40
C LEU A 75 -35.04 -17.75 17.67
N GLU A 76 -35.46 -17.74 18.95
CA GLU A 76 -36.85 -17.46 19.37
C GLU A 76 -37.30 -16.07 18.92
N ARG A 77 -36.38 -15.09 18.95
CA ARG A 77 -36.59 -13.71 18.50
C ARG A 77 -36.55 -13.56 16.96
N LYS A 78 -36.52 -14.67 16.21
CA LYS A 78 -36.51 -14.76 14.73
C LYS A 78 -35.40 -13.93 14.06
N ARG A 79 -34.26 -13.73 14.73
CA ARG A 79 -33.13 -12.89 14.24
C ARG A 79 -32.16 -13.68 13.35
N TYR A 80 -32.68 -14.41 12.36
CA TYR A 80 -31.92 -15.38 11.58
C TYR A 80 -30.68 -14.78 10.89
N ALA A 81 -30.81 -13.60 10.25
CA ALA A 81 -29.67 -12.88 9.67
C ALA A 81 -28.54 -12.58 10.67
N SER A 82 -28.92 -12.16 11.90
CA SER A 82 -27.96 -11.88 12.98
C SER A 82 -27.33 -13.15 13.54
N LEU A 83 -28.06 -14.26 13.57
CA LEU A 83 -27.52 -15.55 14.02
C LEU A 83 -26.52 -16.07 12.98
N PHE A 84 -26.93 -16.15 11.71
CA PHE A 84 -26.10 -16.62 10.61
C PHE A 84 -24.81 -15.79 10.46
N PHE A 85 -24.91 -14.45 10.50
CA PHE A 85 -23.75 -13.56 10.44
C PHE A 85 -22.72 -13.86 11.54
N HIS A 86 -23.11 -13.94 12.82
CA HIS A 86 -22.11 -14.13 13.88
C HIS A 86 -21.70 -15.61 14.06
N SER A 87 -22.53 -16.58 13.64
CA SER A 87 -22.11 -17.99 13.57
C SER A 87 -20.93 -18.20 12.62
N SER A 88 -20.74 -17.33 11.61
CA SER A 88 -19.54 -17.35 10.77
C SER A 88 -18.23 -17.25 11.58
N LEU A 89 -18.23 -16.45 12.65
CA LEU A 89 -17.05 -16.24 13.50
C LEU A 89 -16.69 -17.50 14.29
N ILE A 90 -17.67 -18.37 14.59
CA ILE A 90 -17.42 -19.70 15.17
C ILE A 90 -16.63 -20.55 14.18
N PHE A 91 -17.06 -20.62 12.91
CA PHE A 91 -16.34 -21.35 11.87
C PHE A 91 -14.94 -20.79 11.59
N ILE A 92 -14.76 -19.46 11.63
CA ILE A 92 -13.45 -18.81 11.47
C ILE A 92 -12.51 -19.14 12.65
N ILE A 93 -12.99 -19.07 13.90
CA ILE A 93 -12.15 -19.38 15.07
C ILE A 93 -11.81 -20.88 15.13
N LEU A 94 -12.77 -21.76 14.82
CA LEU A 94 -12.52 -23.20 14.76
C LEU A 94 -11.56 -23.57 13.63
N GLY A 95 -11.70 -22.98 12.45
CA GLY A 95 -10.78 -23.18 11.33
C GLY A 95 -9.37 -22.67 11.65
N ALA A 96 -9.25 -21.46 12.20
CA ALA A 96 -7.97 -20.93 12.67
C ALA A 96 -7.32 -21.79 13.77
N ALA A 97 -8.09 -22.38 14.68
CA ALA A 97 -7.58 -23.34 15.65
C ALA A 97 -7.08 -24.64 14.98
N ILE A 98 -7.81 -25.16 13.99
CA ILE A 98 -7.39 -26.34 13.22
C ILE A 98 -6.08 -26.04 12.45
N THR A 99 -5.98 -24.90 11.76
CA THR A 99 -4.73 -24.43 11.12
C THR A 99 -3.61 -24.30 12.15
N ARG A 100 -3.88 -23.73 13.34
CA ARG A 100 -2.86 -23.49 14.36
C ARG A 100 -2.30 -24.77 14.99
N PHE A 101 -3.10 -25.83 15.12
CA PHE A 101 -2.67 -27.09 15.79
C PHE A 101 -2.31 -28.22 14.83
N PHE A 102 -2.85 -28.23 13.61
CA PHE A 102 -2.65 -29.31 12.62
C PHE A 102 -2.11 -28.83 11.27
N GLY A 103 -1.94 -27.51 11.07
CA GLY A 103 -1.30 -26.96 9.88
C GLY A 103 0.22 -27.08 9.91
N VAL A 104 0.83 -27.15 8.73
CA VAL A 104 2.28 -27.24 8.53
C VAL A 104 2.70 -26.29 7.42
N GLU A 105 3.58 -25.33 7.72
CA GLU A 105 4.20 -24.40 6.75
C GLU A 105 5.72 -24.65 6.65
N GLY A 106 6.31 -24.37 5.49
CA GLY A 106 7.75 -24.52 5.24
C GLY A 106 8.21 -24.05 3.85
N LEU A 107 9.48 -24.30 3.54
CA LEU A 107 10.12 -23.95 2.26
C LEU A 107 10.77 -25.17 1.61
N MET A 108 10.66 -25.30 0.29
CA MET A 108 11.32 -26.33 -0.51
C MET A 108 12.22 -25.66 -1.56
N HIS A 109 13.52 -25.97 -1.55
CA HIS A 109 14.47 -25.53 -2.57
C HIS A 109 14.68 -26.65 -3.60
N VAL A 110 14.39 -26.37 -4.88
CA VAL A 110 14.58 -27.31 -5.98
C VAL A 110 15.43 -26.67 -7.06
N ARG A 111 16.56 -27.31 -7.41
CA ARG A 111 17.42 -26.90 -8.53
C ARG A 111 16.94 -27.52 -9.84
N GLU A 112 17.25 -26.91 -10.98
CA GLU A 112 16.82 -27.45 -12.28
C GLU A 112 17.29 -28.90 -12.49
N ASN A 113 16.39 -29.72 -13.04
CA ASN A 113 16.51 -31.17 -13.22
C ASN A 113 16.67 -32.02 -11.94
N SER A 114 16.82 -31.41 -10.76
CA SER A 114 16.80 -32.10 -9.47
C SER A 114 15.38 -32.45 -9.00
N VAL A 115 15.30 -33.37 -8.05
CA VAL A 115 14.06 -33.90 -7.47
C VAL A 115 14.14 -33.75 -5.95
N GLN A 116 13.06 -33.32 -5.30
CA GLN A 116 12.93 -33.28 -3.84
C GLN A 116 11.73 -34.10 -3.36
N SER A 117 11.92 -34.85 -2.27
CA SER A 117 10.84 -35.52 -1.52
C SER A 117 10.45 -34.79 -0.23
N SER A 118 11.22 -33.82 0.24
CA SER A 118 10.98 -33.11 1.50
C SER A 118 11.12 -31.60 1.40
N PHE A 119 10.69 -30.93 2.47
CA PHE A 119 10.77 -29.47 2.63
C PHE A 119 11.14 -29.10 4.07
N GLU A 120 11.74 -27.94 4.26
CA GLU A 120 12.18 -27.42 5.55
C GLU A 120 11.03 -26.73 6.28
N SER A 121 10.78 -27.09 7.54
CA SER A 121 9.71 -26.49 8.34
C SER A 121 9.99 -25.04 8.76
N ALA A 122 8.94 -24.21 8.72
CA ALA A 122 8.97 -22.82 9.16
C ALA A 122 8.85 -22.65 10.69
N ASP A 123 8.48 -23.71 11.41
CA ASP A 123 8.56 -23.79 12.87
C ASP A 123 9.96 -24.29 13.29
N THR A 124 10.39 -23.95 14.50
CA THR A 124 11.66 -24.45 15.06
C THR A 124 11.47 -25.78 15.78
N TYR A 125 12.39 -26.70 15.55
CA TYR A 125 12.48 -28.04 16.12
C TYR A 125 13.82 -28.21 16.84
N LEU A 126 13.85 -29.15 17.78
CA LEU A 126 15.06 -29.75 18.32
C LEU A 126 15.21 -31.09 17.60
N ASN A 127 16.12 -31.15 16.63
CA ASN A 127 16.44 -32.35 15.89
C ASN A 127 17.46 -33.18 16.68
N ILE A 128 17.24 -34.49 16.70
CA ILE A 128 18.05 -35.44 17.44
C ILE A 128 18.40 -36.57 16.48
N THR A 129 19.69 -36.79 16.24
CA THR A 129 20.20 -37.90 15.43
C THR A 129 21.04 -38.81 16.33
N LEU A 130 20.71 -40.11 16.37
CA LEU A 130 21.50 -41.12 17.09
C LEU A 130 22.18 -42.04 16.08
N ASN A 131 23.51 -42.16 16.20
CA ASN A 131 24.39 -42.98 15.36
C ASN A 131 24.18 -42.73 13.85
N ASP A 132 23.88 -41.47 13.49
CA ASP A 132 23.57 -40.96 12.13
C ASP A 132 22.35 -41.60 11.42
N GLU A 133 21.76 -42.66 11.96
CA GLU A 133 20.57 -43.36 11.45
C GLU A 133 19.25 -42.88 12.08
N LYS A 134 19.15 -42.89 13.42
CA LYS A 134 17.87 -42.78 14.12
C LYS A 134 17.54 -41.31 14.40
N LYS A 135 16.66 -40.72 13.57
CA LYS A 135 16.25 -39.30 13.65
C LYS A 135 14.94 -39.11 14.42
N LEU A 136 14.91 -38.10 15.28
CA LEU A 136 13.74 -37.66 16.06
C LEU A 136 13.70 -36.12 16.13
N SER A 137 12.72 -35.50 15.47
CA SER A 137 12.53 -34.03 15.51
C SER A 137 11.41 -33.64 16.48
N LEU A 138 11.78 -33.04 17.62
CA LEU A 138 10.82 -32.58 18.62
C LEU A 138 10.44 -31.11 18.36
N LYS A 139 9.16 -30.85 18.05
CA LYS A 139 8.67 -29.49 17.78
C LYS A 139 8.84 -28.60 19.00
N THR A 140 9.66 -27.55 18.91
CA THR A 140 9.91 -26.67 20.05
C THR A 140 8.85 -25.56 20.12
N PRO A 141 8.06 -25.46 21.19
CA PRO A 141 7.23 -24.28 21.41
C PRO A 141 8.16 -23.10 21.74
N LEU A 142 8.27 -22.15 20.81
CA LEU A 142 9.18 -20.98 20.86
C LEU A 142 8.98 -20.03 22.07
N THR A 143 8.11 -20.36 23.02
CA THR A 143 7.88 -19.67 24.30
C THR A 143 9.12 -19.64 25.22
N PHE A 144 10.22 -20.32 24.87
CA PHE A 144 11.42 -20.46 25.69
C PHE A 144 12.21 -19.16 25.92
N TYR A 145 12.10 -18.15 25.04
CA TYR A 145 12.92 -16.93 25.07
C TYR A 145 12.91 -16.11 26.39
N TYR A 146 11.97 -16.34 27.32
CA TYR A 146 11.83 -15.53 28.55
C TYR A 146 11.61 -16.31 29.85
N SER A 147 11.57 -17.65 29.84
CA SER A 147 11.40 -18.43 31.08
C SER A 147 12.74 -18.75 31.75
N LYS A 148 13.06 -18.06 32.86
CA LYS A 148 14.27 -18.28 33.71
C LYS A 148 14.45 -19.71 34.27
N ARG A 149 13.47 -20.61 34.06
CA ARG A 149 13.61 -22.05 34.22
C ARG A 149 12.88 -22.72 33.07
N LEU A 150 13.62 -23.49 32.28
CA LEU A 150 13.10 -24.24 31.15
C LEU A 150 12.71 -25.64 31.66
N LYS A 151 11.64 -26.24 31.14
CA LYS A 151 11.22 -27.59 31.57
C LYS A 151 12.11 -28.64 30.87
N PRO A 152 12.56 -29.70 31.58
CA PRO A 152 13.21 -30.82 30.92
C PRO A 152 12.24 -31.49 29.95
N ILE A 153 12.74 -31.82 28.76
CA ILE A 153 12.04 -32.64 27.78
C ILE A 153 12.49 -34.08 28.02
N HIS A 154 11.53 -34.93 28.39
CA HIS A 154 11.74 -36.37 28.53
C HIS A 154 11.34 -37.05 27.22
N ALA A 155 12.28 -37.75 26.60
CA ALA A 155 12.07 -38.57 25.42
C ALA A 155 12.62 -39.99 25.67
N THR A 156 12.15 -40.95 24.87
CA THR A 156 12.74 -42.28 24.80
C THR A 156 13.36 -42.42 23.42
N LEU A 157 14.67 -42.70 23.35
CA LEU A 157 15.39 -42.87 22.10
C LEU A 157 16.13 -44.20 22.14
N ASP A 158 15.76 -45.09 21.23
CA ASP A 158 16.24 -46.47 21.17
C ASP A 158 16.05 -47.25 22.49
N HIS A 159 14.82 -47.20 23.02
CA HIS A 159 14.39 -47.75 24.32
C HIS A 159 15.13 -47.20 25.57
N LYS A 160 16.21 -46.44 25.41
CA LYS A 160 16.95 -45.75 26.47
C LYS A 160 16.27 -44.39 26.80
N PRO A 161 16.28 -43.94 28.07
CA PRO A 161 15.77 -42.62 28.43
C PRO A 161 16.74 -41.51 27.97
N LEU A 162 16.17 -40.47 27.36
CA LEU A 162 16.85 -39.25 26.97
C LEU A 162 16.21 -38.07 27.72
N ILE A 163 16.97 -37.39 28.57
CA ILE A 163 16.52 -36.21 29.31
C ILE A 163 17.27 -35.00 28.78
N LEU A 164 16.55 -34.07 28.16
CA LEU A 164 17.08 -32.85 27.59
C LEU A 164 16.69 -31.70 28.52
N GLU A 165 17.64 -31.19 29.29
CA GLU A 165 17.49 -30.07 30.23
C GLU A 165 17.99 -28.78 29.56
N PRO A 166 17.11 -27.90 29.06
CA PRO A 166 17.55 -26.64 28.49
C PRO A 166 18.02 -25.74 29.64
N LEU A 167 19.23 -25.17 29.53
CA LEU A 167 19.83 -24.36 30.57
C LEU A 167 19.55 -22.87 30.33
N GLU A 168 19.95 -22.38 29.16
CA GLU A 168 19.86 -20.97 28.79
C GLU A 168 19.56 -20.83 27.28
N ILE A 169 18.92 -19.73 26.90
CA ILE A 169 18.66 -19.36 25.50
C ILE A 169 18.81 -17.85 25.32
N TYR A 170 19.59 -17.42 24.33
CA TYR A 170 19.89 -16.00 24.09
C TYR A 170 20.16 -15.70 22.61
N LYS A 171 19.93 -14.44 22.17
CA LYS A 171 20.29 -14.01 20.82
C LYS A 171 21.82 -13.99 20.66
N GLN A 172 22.32 -14.42 19.50
CA GLN A 172 23.76 -14.53 19.23
C GLN A 172 24.47 -13.17 19.25
N ASN A 173 23.74 -12.08 18.99
CA ASN A 173 24.22 -10.70 19.09
C ASN A 173 23.10 -9.76 19.58
N ALA A 174 23.43 -8.47 19.76
CA ALA A 174 22.51 -7.44 20.27
C ALA A 174 21.68 -6.73 19.18
N ILE A 175 21.74 -7.15 17.91
CA ILE A 175 21.02 -6.52 16.80
C ILE A 175 19.55 -6.93 16.89
N LYS A 176 18.63 -5.98 17.13
CA LYS A 176 17.23 -6.30 17.49
C LYS A 176 16.53 -7.28 16.53
N LYS A 177 16.73 -7.09 15.21
CA LYS A 177 16.13 -7.89 14.12
C LYS A 177 16.92 -9.15 13.73
N ASP A 178 18.03 -9.43 14.39
CA ASP A 178 18.79 -10.67 14.19
C ASP A 178 18.16 -11.75 15.08
N ASP A 179 17.53 -12.75 14.48
CA ASP A 179 16.87 -13.87 15.18
C ASP A 179 17.79 -15.09 15.37
N ALA A 180 19.09 -14.98 15.03
CA ALA A 180 20.06 -16.01 15.35
C ALA A 180 20.18 -16.18 16.87
N THR A 181 20.12 -17.44 17.32
CA THR A 181 19.87 -17.80 18.72
C THR A 181 20.75 -18.97 19.13
N ILE A 182 21.37 -18.87 20.30
CA ILE A 182 22.11 -19.96 20.94
C ILE A 182 21.22 -20.59 22.01
N LEU A 183 21.08 -21.91 21.97
CA LEU A 183 20.40 -22.73 22.97
C LEU A 183 21.41 -23.62 23.68
N VAL A 184 21.70 -23.29 24.94
CA VAL A 184 22.58 -24.09 25.80
C VAL A 184 21.76 -25.23 26.41
N LEU A 185 22.06 -26.46 26.03
CA LEU A 185 21.26 -27.64 26.33
C LEU A 185 22.11 -28.71 27.03
N LYS A 186 21.68 -29.18 28.22
CA LYS A 186 22.25 -30.37 28.85
C LYS A 186 21.47 -31.60 28.42
N ALA A 187 22.05 -32.44 27.58
CA ALA A 187 21.49 -33.74 27.24
C ALA A 187 22.04 -34.81 28.19
N THR A 188 21.15 -35.66 28.71
CA THR A 188 21.50 -36.81 29.54
C THR A 188 20.94 -38.08 28.90
N TYR A 189 21.84 -38.96 28.48
CA TYR A 189 21.53 -40.21 27.78
C TYR A 189 22.31 -41.36 28.42
N ASN A 190 21.66 -42.50 28.63
CA ASN A 190 22.27 -43.70 29.25
C ASN A 190 23.05 -43.39 30.56
N GLY A 191 22.52 -42.48 31.38
CA GLY A 191 23.11 -42.04 32.66
C GLY A 191 24.26 -41.03 32.57
N VAL A 192 24.76 -40.70 31.37
CA VAL A 192 25.84 -39.71 31.16
C VAL A 192 25.25 -38.38 30.71
N SER A 193 25.77 -37.26 31.20
CA SER A 193 25.39 -35.91 30.73
C SER A 193 26.49 -35.23 29.91
N ARG A 194 26.08 -34.46 28.90
CA ARG A 194 26.90 -33.49 28.14
C ARG A 194 26.15 -32.17 27.98
N LYS A 195 26.88 -31.10 27.66
CA LYS A 195 26.32 -29.80 27.26
C LYS A 195 26.56 -29.57 25.77
N PHE A 196 25.57 -29.02 25.09
CA PHE A 196 25.60 -28.62 23.69
C PHE A 196 25.28 -27.13 23.58
N ASN A 197 25.86 -26.43 22.60
CA ASN A 197 25.65 -25.01 22.35
C ASN A 197 24.98 -24.83 20.98
N LEU A 198 23.71 -25.22 20.88
CA LEU A 198 23.02 -25.33 19.60
C LEU A 198 22.74 -23.96 18.98
N ILE A 199 23.32 -23.70 17.80
CA ILE A 199 23.19 -22.43 17.08
C ILE A 199 22.11 -22.55 16.01
N LYS A 200 21.08 -21.71 16.13
CA LYS A 200 20.06 -21.47 15.10
C LYS A 200 20.40 -20.19 14.33
N THR A 201 20.46 -20.24 13.00
CA THR A 201 20.73 -19.07 12.14
C THR A 201 19.50 -18.17 11.98
N ASN A 202 19.69 -17.00 11.34
CA ASN A 202 18.61 -16.10 10.92
C ASN A 202 17.60 -16.74 9.95
N ARG A 203 17.95 -17.84 9.28
CA ARG A 203 17.08 -18.54 8.33
C ARG A 203 16.28 -19.68 8.97
N ASN A 204 16.31 -19.80 10.31
CA ASN A 204 15.86 -20.98 11.07
C ASN A 204 16.71 -22.24 10.83
N GLU A 205 17.78 -22.21 10.01
CA GLU A 205 18.70 -23.35 9.85
C GLU A 205 19.38 -23.67 11.21
N GLY A 206 19.55 -24.94 11.56
CA GLY A 206 20.20 -25.37 12.80
C GLY A 206 21.55 -26.03 12.54
N ILE A 207 22.61 -25.52 13.17
CA ILE A 207 23.94 -26.17 13.13
C ILE A 207 23.89 -27.43 14.01
N GLU A 208 24.37 -28.56 13.48
CA GLU A 208 24.42 -29.83 14.19
C GLU A 208 25.71 -29.97 15.02
N GLU A 209 25.57 -30.13 16.33
CA GLU A 209 26.67 -30.45 17.24
C GLU A 209 26.58 -31.93 17.65
N SER A 210 27.72 -32.62 17.76
CA SER A 210 27.79 -34.06 18.05
C SER A 210 28.65 -34.35 19.29
N GLU A 211 28.15 -35.20 20.19
CA GLU A 211 28.86 -35.68 21.39
C GLU A 211 28.72 -37.20 21.53
N THR A 212 29.75 -37.87 22.05
CA THR A 212 29.75 -39.34 22.18
C THR A 212 29.45 -39.77 23.61
N PHE A 213 28.39 -40.56 23.77
CA PHE A 213 27.87 -41.09 25.03
C PHE A 213 28.27 -42.56 25.16
N LYS A 214 29.53 -42.81 25.55
CA LYS A 214 30.21 -44.11 25.52
C LYS A 214 30.37 -44.61 24.08
N ASP A 215 29.43 -45.43 23.61
CA ASP A 215 29.46 -46.12 22.32
C ASP A 215 28.45 -45.50 21.32
N ASP A 216 27.52 -44.67 21.83
CA ASP A 216 26.49 -43.99 21.03
C ASP A 216 26.90 -42.55 20.70
N LYS A 217 26.92 -42.17 19.41
CA LYS A 217 27.04 -40.78 18.94
C LYS A 217 25.67 -40.11 18.97
N LEU A 218 25.51 -39.04 19.75
CA LEU A 218 24.30 -38.22 19.79
C LEU A 218 24.58 -36.86 19.14
N SER A 219 23.98 -36.63 17.98
CA SER A 219 23.97 -35.35 17.28
C SER A 219 22.68 -34.58 17.58
N LEU A 220 22.78 -33.28 17.81
CA LEU A 220 21.66 -32.40 18.11
C LEU A 220 21.73 -31.13 17.25
N SER A 221 20.60 -30.64 16.74
CA SER A 221 20.50 -29.32 16.10
C SER A 221 19.21 -28.59 16.48
N PHE A 222 19.25 -27.26 16.50
CA PHE A 222 18.12 -26.40 16.86
C PHE A 222 17.78 -25.49 15.69
N GLY A 223 16.68 -25.79 14.98
CA GLY A 223 16.35 -25.14 13.71
C GLY A 223 15.16 -25.75 12.97
N SER A 224 15.11 -25.60 11.66
CA SER A 224 14.14 -26.27 10.78
C SER A 224 14.30 -27.79 10.84
N ALA A 225 13.24 -28.50 10.48
CA ALA A 225 13.24 -29.95 10.30
C ALA A 225 12.76 -30.28 8.88
N TYR A 226 13.40 -31.26 8.23
CA TYR A 226 12.93 -31.78 6.95
C TYR A 226 11.68 -32.63 7.15
N ILE A 227 10.62 -32.33 6.41
CA ILE A 227 9.35 -33.04 6.43
C ILE A 227 9.18 -33.75 5.09
N GLU A 228 9.17 -35.08 5.10
CA GLU A 228 8.96 -35.91 3.92
C GLU A 228 7.51 -35.84 3.39
N LEU A 229 7.39 -35.85 2.07
CA LEU A 229 6.14 -35.88 1.32
C LEU A 229 5.86 -37.31 0.81
N PRO A 230 4.59 -37.69 0.61
CA PRO A 230 4.23 -38.99 0.01
C PRO A 230 4.43 -39.03 -1.52
N PHE A 231 5.08 -38.03 -2.10
CA PHE A 231 5.36 -37.84 -3.52
C PHE A 231 6.61 -36.96 -3.67
N GLN A 232 7.09 -36.78 -4.89
CA GLN A 232 8.27 -35.97 -5.21
C GLN A 232 7.90 -34.81 -6.14
N ILE A 233 8.67 -33.72 -6.07
CA ILE A 233 8.61 -32.61 -7.02
C ILE A 233 9.95 -32.51 -7.74
N LYS A 234 9.91 -32.57 -9.07
CA LYS A 234 11.04 -32.32 -9.95
C LYS A 234 10.90 -30.96 -10.62
N LEU A 235 11.91 -30.09 -10.53
CA LEU A 235 11.96 -28.88 -11.36
C LEU A 235 12.48 -29.26 -12.75
N LYS A 236 11.70 -29.01 -13.81
CA LYS A 236 12.16 -29.16 -15.20
C LYS A 236 12.99 -27.95 -15.61
N ARG A 237 12.43 -26.75 -15.38
CA ARG A 237 13.07 -25.45 -15.61
C ARG A 237 12.41 -24.36 -14.79
N PHE A 238 13.18 -23.33 -14.45
CA PHE A 238 12.65 -22.07 -13.92
C PHE A 238 12.46 -21.06 -15.08
N GLU A 239 11.51 -20.14 -14.93
CA GLU A 239 11.23 -19.09 -15.92
C GLU A 239 11.01 -17.74 -15.23
N LEU A 240 11.83 -16.75 -15.56
CA LEU A 240 11.73 -15.38 -15.06
C LEU A 240 11.30 -14.42 -16.18
N GLU A 241 9.99 -14.18 -16.28
CA GLU A 241 9.42 -13.19 -17.18
C GLU A 241 9.70 -11.78 -16.61
N ARG A 242 10.35 -10.93 -17.41
CA ARG A 242 10.70 -9.54 -17.03
C ARG A 242 9.77 -8.55 -17.72
N TYR A 243 9.81 -7.28 -17.30
CA TYR A 243 9.16 -6.23 -18.06
C TYR A 243 9.95 -5.93 -19.35
N ALA A 244 9.25 -5.51 -20.41
CA ALA A 244 9.85 -5.28 -21.73
C ALA A 244 11.02 -4.27 -21.63
N GLY A 245 12.25 -4.70 -21.89
CA GLY A 245 13.44 -3.83 -21.75
C GLY A 245 13.91 -3.55 -20.33
N SER A 246 13.39 -4.26 -19.33
CA SER A 246 13.76 -4.12 -17.92
C SER A 246 14.39 -5.39 -17.35
N MET A 247 15.14 -5.23 -16.25
CA MET A 247 15.50 -6.36 -15.38
C MET A 247 14.43 -6.63 -14.29
N SER A 248 13.48 -5.71 -14.11
CA SER A 248 12.40 -5.81 -13.12
C SER A 248 11.49 -7.02 -13.42
N PRO A 249 11.24 -7.91 -12.43
CA PRO A 249 10.42 -9.11 -12.62
C PRO A 249 8.97 -8.73 -12.92
N SER A 250 8.38 -9.35 -13.94
CA SER A 250 6.98 -9.13 -14.35
C SER A 250 6.11 -10.36 -14.08
N SER A 251 6.68 -11.56 -14.10
CA SER A 251 6.15 -12.80 -13.55
C SER A 251 7.32 -13.78 -13.31
N TYR A 252 7.13 -14.80 -12.48
CA TYR A 252 8.11 -15.87 -12.33
C TYR A 252 7.40 -17.20 -12.06
N ALA A 253 7.95 -18.27 -12.64
CA ALA A 253 7.30 -19.57 -12.76
C ALA A 253 8.29 -20.73 -12.65
N SER A 254 7.79 -21.88 -12.21
CA SER A 254 8.49 -23.16 -12.22
C SER A 254 7.67 -24.18 -13.00
N GLU A 255 8.27 -24.75 -14.05
CA GLU A 255 7.73 -25.94 -14.71
C GLU A 255 8.14 -27.16 -13.89
N VAL A 256 7.19 -27.80 -13.21
CA VAL A 256 7.45 -28.94 -12.32
C VAL A 256 6.76 -30.22 -12.79
N GLU A 257 7.35 -31.35 -12.48
CA GLU A 257 6.71 -32.66 -12.55
C GLU A 257 6.44 -33.17 -11.14
N VAL A 258 5.19 -33.53 -10.87
CA VAL A 258 4.79 -34.25 -9.66
C VAL A 258 4.97 -35.74 -9.94
N LEU A 259 5.85 -36.41 -9.21
CA LEU A 259 6.18 -37.82 -9.36
C LEU A 259 5.77 -38.60 -8.10
N LYS A 260 5.50 -39.89 -8.21
CA LYS A 260 5.50 -40.77 -7.03
C LYS A 260 6.95 -41.03 -6.57
N LEU A 261 7.11 -41.62 -5.38
CA LEU A 261 8.41 -42.04 -4.83
C LEU A 261 9.15 -43.07 -5.70
N ASP A 262 8.47 -43.75 -6.63
CA ASP A 262 9.03 -44.66 -7.65
C ASP A 262 9.47 -43.95 -8.95
N ASN A 263 9.50 -42.60 -8.95
CA ASN A 263 9.70 -41.71 -10.10
C ASN A 263 8.61 -41.76 -11.19
N THR A 264 7.49 -42.49 -11.01
CA THR A 264 6.40 -42.46 -12.01
C THR A 264 5.69 -41.10 -12.04
N LEU A 265 5.56 -40.52 -13.24
CA LEU A 265 4.94 -39.22 -13.45
C LEU A 265 3.43 -39.26 -13.14
N ILE A 266 2.99 -38.36 -12.26
CA ILE A 266 1.57 -38.17 -11.92
C ILE A 266 0.98 -37.05 -12.79
N LYS A 267 1.61 -35.87 -12.80
CA LYS A 267 1.25 -34.73 -13.65
C LYS A 267 2.41 -33.74 -13.83
N PRO A 268 2.61 -33.15 -15.02
CA PRO A 268 3.31 -31.89 -15.16
C PRO A 268 2.43 -30.73 -14.65
N TYR A 269 3.03 -29.63 -14.17
CA TYR A 269 2.33 -28.45 -13.70
C TYR A 269 3.23 -27.20 -13.72
N ARG A 270 2.71 -26.05 -14.16
CA ARG A 270 3.40 -24.75 -14.08
C ARG A 270 2.96 -24.01 -12.81
N ILE A 271 3.82 -23.88 -11.81
CA ILE A 271 3.58 -23.04 -10.61
C ILE A 271 4.01 -21.62 -10.95
N PHE A 272 3.18 -20.61 -10.72
CA PHE A 272 3.55 -19.21 -10.97
C PHE A 272 2.75 -18.23 -10.12
N MET A 273 2.96 -16.92 -10.31
CA MET A 273 2.23 -15.88 -9.60
C MET A 273 0.72 -16.08 -9.67
N ASN A 274 0.08 -16.10 -8.48
CA ASN A 274 -1.35 -16.33 -8.28
C ASN A 274 -1.87 -17.73 -8.71
N HIS A 275 -0.97 -18.69 -9.03
CA HIS A 275 -1.30 -20.02 -9.53
C HIS A 275 -0.48 -21.09 -8.80
N VAL A 276 -1.10 -21.69 -7.77
CA VAL A 276 -0.50 -22.66 -6.86
C VAL A 276 -0.79 -24.10 -7.26
N LEU A 277 0.21 -24.98 -7.14
CA LEU A 277 0.00 -26.42 -7.21
C LEU A 277 -0.68 -26.88 -5.91
N ASP A 278 -1.81 -27.58 -6.03
CA ASP A 278 -2.46 -28.30 -4.92
C ASP A 278 -2.43 -29.81 -5.23
N TYR A 279 -1.96 -30.63 -4.28
CA TYR A 279 -1.87 -32.09 -4.38
C TYR A 279 -1.71 -32.75 -2.98
N GLU A 280 -2.46 -33.83 -2.71
CA GLU A 280 -2.48 -34.52 -1.40
C GLU A 280 -2.67 -33.60 -0.16
N GLY A 281 -3.39 -32.49 -0.36
CA GLY A 281 -3.61 -31.44 0.64
C GLY A 281 -2.40 -30.54 0.91
N TYR A 282 -1.27 -30.76 0.24
CA TYR A 282 -0.13 -29.85 0.20
C TYR A 282 -0.31 -28.84 -0.93
N ARG A 283 0.03 -27.58 -0.64
CA ARG A 283 0.00 -26.46 -1.56
C ARG A 283 1.41 -25.91 -1.75
N PHE A 284 1.82 -25.74 -3.00
CA PHE A 284 3.13 -25.22 -3.38
C PHE A 284 2.97 -23.90 -4.14
N PHE A 285 3.63 -22.86 -3.63
CA PHE A 285 3.63 -21.51 -4.19
C PHE A 285 5.06 -21.05 -4.51
N GLN A 286 5.23 -20.34 -5.61
CA GLN A 286 6.51 -19.75 -6.06
C GLN A 286 6.97 -18.59 -5.14
N SER A 287 7.68 -18.89 -4.05
CA SER A 287 7.99 -17.88 -3.02
C SER A 287 9.21 -17.01 -3.31
N SER A 288 10.24 -17.58 -3.93
CA SER A 288 11.47 -16.90 -4.35
C SER A 288 12.21 -17.77 -5.38
N TYR A 289 13.40 -17.35 -5.81
CA TYR A 289 14.24 -18.05 -6.78
C TYR A 289 15.72 -17.75 -6.55
N ASP A 290 16.59 -18.59 -7.11
CA ASP A 290 18.04 -18.41 -7.05
C ASP A 290 18.50 -17.30 -8.01
N MET A 291 19.50 -16.52 -7.59
CA MET A 291 20.03 -15.39 -8.37
C MET A 291 20.79 -15.81 -9.65
N ASP A 292 21.03 -17.11 -9.86
CA ASP A 292 21.55 -17.66 -11.11
C ASP A 292 20.46 -18.21 -12.06
N GLU A 293 19.18 -17.99 -11.69
CA GLU A 293 17.98 -18.41 -12.42
C GLU A 293 17.82 -19.94 -12.62
N LYS A 294 18.57 -20.77 -11.86
CA LYS A 294 18.58 -22.25 -12.00
C LYS A 294 18.01 -22.99 -10.78
N GLY A 295 17.22 -22.31 -9.96
CA GLY A 295 16.54 -22.94 -8.84
C GLY A 295 15.38 -22.12 -8.30
N THR A 296 14.42 -22.84 -7.72
CA THR A 296 13.16 -22.32 -7.22
C THR A 296 13.05 -22.54 -5.72
N ILE A 297 12.47 -21.57 -5.02
CA ILE A 297 12.15 -21.66 -3.60
C ILE A 297 10.62 -21.64 -3.48
N LEU A 298 10.04 -22.81 -3.26
CA LEU A 298 8.59 -22.98 -3.11
C LEU A 298 8.20 -22.85 -1.64
N SER A 299 7.20 -22.01 -1.34
CA SER A 299 6.48 -22.06 -0.07
C SER A 299 5.56 -23.29 -0.08
N VAL A 300 5.64 -24.10 0.97
CA VAL A 300 4.85 -25.32 1.15
C VAL A 300 3.91 -25.12 2.33
N ASN A 301 2.61 -25.37 2.11
CA ASN A 301 1.60 -25.32 3.18
C ASN A 301 0.65 -26.52 3.10
N LYS A 302 0.40 -27.17 4.23
CA LYS A 302 -0.68 -28.15 4.40
C LYS A 302 -1.60 -27.71 5.53
N ASP A 303 -2.77 -27.22 5.16
CA ASP A 303 -3.70 -26.55 6.06
C ASP A 303 -5.13 -27.15 5.98
N PRO A 304 -5.54 -27.97 6.97
CA PRO A 304 -6.90 -28.49 7.07
C PRO A 304 -7.92 -27.47 7.59
N GLY A 305 -7.49 -26.36 8.20
CA GLY A 305 -8.37 -25.31 8.74
C GLY A 305 -8.87 -24.33 7.68
N LYS A 306 -8.20 -24.26 6.52
CA LYS A 306 -8.63 -23.57 5.28
C LYS A 306 -10.13 -23.68 5.02
N ILE A 307 -10.66 -24.91 4.97
CA ILE A 307 -12.06 -25.17 4.55
C ILE A 307 -13.10 -24.59 5.53
N PRO A 308 -13.08 -24.91 6.84
CA PRO A 308 -14.01 -24.30 7.79
C PRO A 308 -13.85 -22.78 7.90
N THR A 309 -12.63 -22.24 7.80
CA THR A 309 -12.43 -20.78 7.75
C THR A 309 -13.11 -20.15 6.53
N TYR A 310 -12.96 -20.74 5.34
CA TYR A 310 -13.58 -20.26 4.10
C TYR A 310 -15.11 -20.32 4.13
N LEU A 311 -15.69 -21.40 4.68
CA LEU A 311 -17.13 -21.49 4.93
C LEU A 311 -17.59 -20.34 5.84
N GLY A 312 -16.81 -20.05 6.88
CA GLY A 312 -16.97 -18.87 7.72
C GLY A 312 -16.96 -17.57 6.91
N TYR A 313 -15.96 -17.32 6.07
CA TYR A 313 -15.86 -16.10 5.26
C TYR A 313 -17.10 -15.89 4.36
N VAL A 314 -17.58 -16.95 3.70
CA VAL A 314 -18.79 -16.91 2.86
C VAL A 314 -20.04 -16.63 3.71
N MET A 315 -20.21 -17.31 4.84
CA MET A 315 -21.32 -17.07 5.79
C MET A 315 -21.31 -15.63 6.34
N LEU A 316 -20.12 -15.07 6.59
CA LEU A 316 -19.96 -13.70 7.10
C LEU A 316 -20.44 -12.67 6.09
N ILE A 317 -19.98 -12.77 4.83
CA ILE A 317 -20.33 -11.82 3.77
C ILE A 317 -21.84 -11.90 3.45
N LEU A 318 -22.38 -13.11 3.28
CA LEU A 318 -23.82 -13.30 3.02
C LEU A 318 -24.68 -12.87 4.21
N GLY A 319 -24.25 -13.16 5.44
CA GLY A 319 -24.95 -12.73 6.66
C GLY A 319 -24.97 -11.22 6.85
N ALA A 320 -23.89 -10.51 6.50
CA ALA A 320 -23.83 -9.06 6.55
C ALA A 320 -24.73 -8.41 5.49
N LEU A 321 -24.74 -8.94 4.25
CA LEU A 321 -25.67 -8.51 3.21
C LEU A 321 -27.14 -8.73 3.65
N TRP A 322 -27.45 -9.87 4.27
CA TRP A 322 -28.78 -10.13 4.82
C TRP A 322 -29.14 -9.17 5.96
N LEU A 323 -28.20 -8.81 6.85
CA LEU A 323 -28.39 -7.81 7.91
C LEU A 323 -28.65 -6.39 7.40
N LEU A 324 -28.14 -6.03 6.22
CA LEU A 324 -28.43 -4.74 5.56
C LEU A 324 -29.83 -4.73 4.93
N LEU A 325 -30.30 -5.87 4.42
CA LEU A 325 -31.57 -6.02 3.69
C LEU A 325 -32.76 -6.46 4.57
N ASP A 326 -32.52 -6.94 5.80
CA ASP A 326 -33.60 -7.31 6.74
C ASP A 326 -34.49 -6.10 7.07
N LYS A 327 -35.78 -6.21 6.70
CA LYS A 327 -36.84 -5.23 6.99
C LYS A 327 -36.94 -4.87 8.48
N ASN A 328 -36.60 -5.81 9.37
CA ASN A 328 -36.58 -5.66 10.81
C ASN A 328 -35.20 -5.29 11.38
N GLY A 329 -34.17 -5.28 10.55
CA GLY A 329 -32.78 -5.01 10.89
C GLY A 329 -32.53 -3.56 11.29
N ARG A 330 -31.38 -3.32 11.94
CA ARG A 330 -31.03 -1.99 12.47
C ARG A 330 -30.85 -0.96 11.35
N PHE A 331 -30.24 -1.34 10.23
CA PHE A 331 -29.97 -0.45 9.10
C PHE A 331 -31.26 0.11 8.48
N LEU A 332 -32.21 -0.75 8.13
CA LEU A 332 -33.50 -0.29 7.58
C LEU A 332 -34.39 0.42 8.62
N LYS A 333 -34.27 0.12 9.92
CA LYS A 333 -34.93 0.91 10.97
C LYS A 333 -34.35 2.33 11.11
N LEU A 334 -33.03 2.49 11.03
CA LEU A 334 -32.39 3.80 10.99
C LEU A 334 -32.79 4.58 9.72
N SER A 335 -32.85 3.91 8.57
CA SER A 335 -33.33 4.51 7.31
C SER A 335 -34.79 4.96 7.40
N ARG A 336 -35.68 4.14 8.00
CA ARG A 336 -37.08 4.52 8.26
C ARG A 336 -37.20 5.71 9.22
N PHE A 337 -36.39 5.75 10.28
CA PHE A 337 -36.32 6.89 11.19
C PHE A 337 -35.84 8.19 10.50
N LEU A 338 -34.82 8.12 9.63
CA LEU A 338 -34.39 9.28 8.86
C LEU A 338 -35.48 9.78 7.91
N LYS A 339 -36.21 8.87 7.25
CA LYS A 339 -37.38 9.23 6.43
C LYS A 339 -38.49 9.91 7.23
N SER A 340 -38.79 9.46 8.46
CA SER A 340 -39.83 10.10 9.28
C SER A 340 -39.40 11.46 9.85
N GLN A 341 -38.10 11.71 10.04
CA GLN A 341 -37.57 13.06 10.33
C GLN A 341 -37.56 13.99 9.07
N GLN A 342 -37.73 13.43 7.87
CA GLN A 342 -37.61 14.13 6.57
C GLN A 342 -38.89 14.04 5.73
N ALA A 343 -40.05 13.83 6.34
CA ALA A 343 -41.33 13.56 5.66
C ALA A 343 -42.00 14.81 5.02
N ALA A 344 -41.21 15.65 4.36
CA ALA A 344 -41.66 16.69 3.44
C ALA A 344 -40.70 16.73 2.24
N SER A 345 -41.22 16.82 1.02
CA SER A 345 -40.50 16.60 -0.27
C SER A 345 -40.33 15.11 -0.66
N PHE A 346 -41.44 14.42 -0.98
CA PHE A 346 -41.43 13.14 -1.70
C PHE A 346 -42.35 13.21 -2.92
N LEU A 347 -41.81 13.60 -4.08
CA LEU A 347 -42.29 13.37 -5.45
C LEU A 347 -41.27 14.01 -6.43
N PHE A 348 -41.32 13.63 -7.71
CA PHE A 348 -40.30 13.86 -8.77
C PHE A 348 -39.00 13.05 -8.66
N ALA A 349 -39.12 11.77 -9.05
CA ALA A 349 -38.02 10.90 -9.41
C ALA A 349 -38.43 10.00 -10.60
N LEU A 350 -38.56 10.60 -11.79
CA LEU A 350 -38.72 9.94 -13.10
C LEU A 350 -38.48 10.97 -14.23
N ILE A 351 -38.22 10.49 -15.44
CA ILE A 351 -37.90 11.26 -16.67
C ILE A 351 -36.57 12.04 -16.60
N LEU A 352 -35.46 11.36 -16.91
CA LEU A 352 -34.26 11.94 -17.56
C LEU A 352 -33.50 10.83 -18.32
N ILE A 353 -34.02 10.43 -19.50
CA ILE A 353 -33.26 9.67 -20.51
C ILE A 353 -33.68 10.15 -21.91
N SER A 354 -32.85 10.97 -22.54
CA SER A 354 -32.56 10.97 -23.99
C SER A 354 -31.44 11.99 -24.30
N PRO A 355 -30.44 11.67 -25.15
CA PRO A 355 -29.39 12.61 -25.54
C PRO A 355 -29.71 13.38 -26.84
N PHE A 356 -28.98 14.46 -27.10
CA PHE A 356 -28.83 15.10 -28.43
C PHE A 356 -27.39 15.62 -28.60
N THR A 357 -26.94 15.85 -29.83
CA THR A 357 -25.52 15.83 -30.24
C THR A 357 -25.11 16.98 -31.17
N SER A 358 -23.84 17.45 -31.08
CA SER A 358 -22.94 18.00 -32.14
C SER A 358 -23.46 19.00 -33.20
N SER A 359 -22.83 20.12 -33.62
CA SER A 359 -21.56 20.83 -33.28
C SER A 359 -21.73 22.32 -33.77
N PHE A 360 -20.89 23.13 -34.45
CA PHE A 360 -19.55 23.08 -35.09
C PHE A 360 -18.95 24.51 -35.27
N ALA A 361 -17.61 24.61 -35.35
CA ALA A 361 -16.73 25.51 -36.15
C ALA A 361 -16.77 27.07 -36.08
N ASN A 362 -15.55 27.65 -35.93
CA ASN A 362 -14.81 28.73 -36.66
C ASN A 362 -15.55 29.98 -37.26
N GLU A 363 -14.93 31.15 -37.52
CA GLU A 363 -13.52 31.65 -37.52
C GLU A 363 -13.46 33.20 -37.42
N GLY A 364 -12.26 33.84 -37.30
CA GLY A 364 -12.10 35.29 -37.54
C GLY A 364 -10.88 36.02 -36.91
N GLN A 365 -10.19 36.87 -37.69
CA GLN A 365 -9.12 37.83 -37.28
C GLN A 365 -9.71 39.28 -37.16
N ILE A 366 -9.05 40.41 -36.87
CA ILE A 366 -7.78 41.05 -37.36
C ILE A 366 -7.22 42.10 -36.35
N ASP A 367 -5.91 42.43 -36.52
CA ASP A 367 -5.00 43.45 -35.91
C ASP A 367 -5.52 44.90 -35.71
N MET A 368 -4.80 45.72 -34.90
CA MET A 368 -4.17 47.00 -35.32
C MET A 368 -3.36 47.79 -34.24
N HIS A 369 -2.02 47.73 -34.35
CA HIS A 369 -1.08 48.88 -34.39
C HIS A 369 -0.55 49.67 -33.15
N GLY A 370 0.74 50.08 -33.24
CA GLY A 370 1.42 51.17 -32.50
C GLY A 370 2.60 50.73 -31.59
N GLY A 371 3.84 51.26 -31.63
CA GLY A 371 4.45 52.35 -32.42
C GLY A 371 6.01 52.28 -32.46
N LYS A 372 6.71 53.29 -33.00
CA LYS A 372 8.14 53.25 -33.41
C LYS A 372 9.11 54.02 -32.49
N SER A 373 10.39 53.60 -32.40
CA SER A 373 11.59 54.40 -32.78
C SER A 373 12.90 53.57 -32.67
N ALA A 374 14.07 54.13 -33.02
CA ALA A 374 15.29 53.36 -33.34
C ALA A 374 16.64 53.95 -32.84
N LYS A 375 17.62 53.03 -32.69
CA LYS A 375 19.11 53.15 -32.82
C LYS A 375 19.89 54.27 -32.10
N ILE A 376 21.06 53.90 -31.55
CA ILE A 376 22.40 54.28 -32.08
C ILE A 376 23.49 53.41 -31.43
N GLU A 377 24.55 53.07 -32.17
CA GLU A 377 25.71 52.28 -31.73
C GLU A 377 26.93 53.18 -31.45
N ARG A 378 27.92 52.67 -30.71
CA ARG A 378 29.36 53.00 -30.89
C ARG A 378 30.24 51.82 -30.45
N GLN A 379 31.23 51.48 -31.28
CA GLN A 379 32.20 50.39 -31.05
C GLN A 379 33.60 50.92 -30.73
N LYS A 380 34.37 50.15 -29.94
CA LYS A 380 35.75 49.65 -30.19
C LYS A 380 36.19 48.82 -28.95
N ILE A 381 36.56 47.53 -29.09
CA ILE A 381 37.92 47.00 -29.33
C ILE A 381 38.86 47.38 -28.15
N GLU A 382 39.47 46.46 -27.38
CA GLU A 382 40.12 45.18 -27.75
C GLU A 382 40.02 44.04 -26.68
N ASN A 383 40.71 42.91 -26.90
CA ASN A 383 40.63 41.60 -26.21
C ASN A 383 41.75 41.37 -25.15
N PRO A 384 41.82 40.23 -24.38
CA PRO A 384 40.75 39.33 -23.87
C PRO A 384 40.95 38.92 -22.37
N ALA A 385 39.91 38.45 -21.66
CA ALA A 385 40.07 37.83 -20.32
C ALA A 385 39.02 36.74 -20.00
N ASN A 386 39.47 35.48 -19.88
CA ASN A 386 38.58 34.32 -19.65
C ASN A 386 37.92 34.29 -18.26
N LYS A 387 36.60 34.53 -18.19
CA LYS A 387 35.65 33.77 -17.32
C LYS A 387 34.17 34.12 -17.48
N GLU A 388 33.82 35.33 -17.90
CA GLU A 388 32.41 35.77 -17.89
C GLU A 388 31.60 35.29 -19.12
N ASP A 389 32.23 35.20 -20.30
CA ASP A 389 31.57 34.81 -21.57
C ASP A 389 30.84 33.46 -21.52
N SER A 390 31.33 32.52 -20.71
CA SER A 390 30.65 31.24 -20.49
C SER A 390 29.25 31.43 -19.91
N LYS A 391 29.09 32.34 -18.94
CA LYS A 391 27.84 32.50 -18.20
C LYS A 391 26.81 33.33 -18.97
N SER A 392 27.25 34.35 -19.71
CA SER A 392 26.39 35.13 -20.61
C SER A 392 25.86 34.26 -21.75
N ALA A 393 26.72 33.48 -22.41
CA ALA A 393 26.33 32.57 -23.49
C ALA A 393 25.34 31.49 -23.02
N ILE A 394 25.53 30.92 -21.82
CA ILE A 394 24.57 29.98 -21.21
C ILE A 394 23.21 30.66 -20.99
N LEU A 395 23.19 31.85 -20.38
CA LEU A 395 21.94 32.58 -20.10
C LEU A 395 21.19 32.96 -21.38
N GLU A 396 21.91 33.36 -22.44
CA GLU A 396 21.29 33.64 -23.73
C GLU A 396 20.73 32.36 -24.36
N ARG A 397 21.48 31.24 -24.34
CA ARG A 397 21.05 29.95 -24.86
C ARG A 397 19.77 29.46 -24.17
N LEU A 398 19.70 29.58 -22.84
CA LEU A 398 18.50 29.24 -22.05
C LEU A 398 17.34 30.19 -22.34
N LYS A 399 17.60 31.49 -22.56
CA LYS A 399 16.57 32.46 -23.00
C LYS A 399 15.99 32.07 -24.36
N ARG A 400 16.83 31.81 -25.36
CA ARG A 400 16.40 31.38 -26.71
C ARG A 400 15.63 30.07 -26.64
N LEU A 401 16.09 29.09 -25.86
CA LEU A 401 15.38 27.84 -25.62
C LEU A 401 13.97 28.06 -25.05
N ARG A 402 13.83 28.95 -24.06
CA ARG A 402 12.52 29.31 -23.49
C ARG A 402 11.57 29.92 -24.52
N GLU A 403 12.09 30.82 -25.36
CA GLU A 403 11.30 31.68 -26.24
C GLU A 403 10.98 31.03 -27.59
N TYR A 404 11.96 30.36 -28.21
CA TYR A 404 11.83 29.78 -29.56
C TYR A 404 11.17 28.39 -29.55
N SER A 405 11.41 27.55 -28.53
CA SER A 405 10.89 26.17 -28.54
C SER A 405 9.40 26.08 -28.21
N LYS A 406 8.79 27.15 -27.70
CA LYS A 406 7.55 27.13 -26.92
C LYS A 406 6.41 26.40 -27.62
N ASP A 407 6.15 26.76 -28.88
CA ASP A 407 5.01 26.26 -29.64
C ASP A 407 5.32 24.92 -30.35
N HIS A 408 6.61 24.53 -30.40
CA HIS A 408 7.13 23.31 -31.02
C HIS A 408 7.34 22.14 -30.05
N LEU A 409 7.18 22.36 -28.73
CA LEU A 409 7.33 21.32 -27.70
C LEU A 409 6.43 20.10 -27.93
N LYS A 410 5.27 20.28 -28.57
CA LYS A 410 4.28 19.22 -28.80
C LYS A 410 4.85 18.03 -29.58
N ALA A 411 5.80 18.24 -30.48
CA ALA A 411 6.46 17.16 -31.21
C ALA A 411 7.31 16.29 -30.26
N PHE A 412 8.12 16.92 -29.40
CA PHE A 412 8.93 16.23 -28.39
C PHE A 412 8.05 15.55 -27.33
N GLN A 413 7.01 16.23 -26.83
CA GLN A 413 6.11 15.69 -25.79
C GLN A 413 5.47 14.36 -26.19
N ARG A 414 5.13 14.18 -27.48
CA ARG A 414 4.51 12.96 -28.02
C ARG A 414 5.50 11.83 -28.33
N LEU A 415 6.81 12.09 -28.36
CA LEU A 415 7.80 11.05 -28.65
C LEU A 415 7.66 9.94 -27.61
N GLN A 416 7.57 8.69 -28.07
CA GLN A 416 7.44 7.54 -27.17
C GLN A 416 8.82 7.06 -26.75
N VAL A 417 8.95 6.70 -25.47
CA VAL A 417 10.19 6.25 -24.84
C VAL A 417 9.86 5.10 -23.89
N GLN A 418 10.69 4.06 -23.86
CA GLN A 418 10.61 2.99 -22.87
C GLN A 418 11.44 3.35 -21.63
N ASP A 419 10.86 3.33 -20.44
CA ASP A 419 11.65 3.54 -19.21
C ASP A 419 12.47 2.29 -18.79
N PHE A 420 13.21 2.41 -17.69
CA PHE A 420 14.01 1.32 -17.15
C PHE A 420 13.18 0.22 -16.48
N ASP A 421 11.92 0.49 -16.14
CA ASP A 421 10.93 -0.49 -15.65
C ASP A 421 10.11 -1.11 -16.79
N GLY A 422 10.41 -0.74 -18.04
CA GLY A 422 9.85 -1.32 -19.26
C GLY A 422 8.49 -0.78 -19.69
N ARG A 423 8.01 0.29 -19.05
CA ARG A 423 6.79 1.00 -19.46
C ARG A 423 7.14 1.99 -20.58
N ILE A 424 6.48 1.85 -21.73
CA ILE A 424 6.47 2.90 -22.74
C ILE A 424 5.49 3.99 -22.31
N LYS A 425 5.95 5.24 -22.41
CA LYS A 425 5.21 6.47 -22.08
C LYS A 425 5.70 7.63 -22.94
N PRO A 426 4.97 8.76 -22.98
CA PRO A 426 5.44 9.96 -23.65
C PRO A 426 6.70 10.53 -22.97
N LEU A 427 7.62 11.11 -23.75
CA LEU A 427 8.78 11.86 -23.25
C LEU A 427 8.35 13.00 -22.30
N ASP A 428 7.15 13.54 -22.51
CA ASP A 428 6.49 14.48 -21.59
C ASP A 428 6.45 13.96 -20.14
N THR A 429 5.93 12.74 -19.93
CA THR A 429 5.87 12.12 -18.61
C THR A 429 7.28 11.98 -18.04
N ILE A 430 8.24 11.43 -18.78
CA ILE A 430 9.62 11.27 -18.30
C ILE A 430 10.26 12.61 -17.91
N SER A 431 10.01 13.68 -18.68
CA SER A 431 10.54 15.01 -18.37
C SER A 431 10.06 15.52 -17.02
N ILE A 432 8.77 15.32 -16.70
CA ILE A 432 8.17 15.72 -15.43
C ILE A 432 8.64 14.79 -14.30
N GLU A 433 8.64 13.48 -14.52
CA GLU A 433 9.08 12.47 -13.54
C GLU A 433 10.51 12.72 -13.03
N TYR A 434 11.44 12.93 -13.97
CA TYR A 434 12.86 13.11 -13.66
C TYR A 434 13.09 14.50 -13.07
N LEU A 435 12.49 15.55 -13.65
CA LEU A 435 12.65 16.91 -13.13
C LEU A 435 12.10 17.03 -11.71
N HIS A 436 10.93 16.46 -11.41
CA HIS A 436 10.36 16.48 -10.08
C HIS A 436 11.25 15.74 -9.07
N LYS A 437 11.80 14.57 -9.43
CA LYS A 437 12.73 13.81 -8.57
C LYS A 437 14.03 14.60 -8.29
N ILE A 438 14.54 15.37 -9.25
CA ILE A 438 15.77 16.18 -9.14
C ILE A 438 15.54 17.51 -8.38
N LEU A 439 14.51 18.28 -8.72
CA LEU A 439 14.27 19.65 -8.24
C LEU A 439 13.22 19.81 -7.13
N ARG A 440 12.35 18.81 -6.94
CA ARG A 440 11.02 18.91 -6.29
C ARG A 440 10.11 19.98 -6.91
N LYS A 441 10.21 20.17 -8.22
CA LYS A 441 9.42 21.10 -9.04
C LYS A 441 9.33 20.60 -10.48
N ASP A 442 8.28 21.01 -11.17
CA ASP A 442 8.03 20.75 -12.59
C ASP A 442 8.52 21.93 -13.49
N ASP A 443 9.10 22.95 -12.85
CA ASP A 443 9.65 24.18 -13.44
C ASP A 443 11.10 24.43 -13.00
N PHE A 444 11.89 25.09 -13.85
CA PHE A 444 13.19 25.65 -13.47
C PHE A 444 13.48 26.97 -14.19
N GLN A 445 13.65 28.05 -13.42
CA GLN A 445 14.08 29.37 -13.95
C GLN A 445 13.18 29.93 -15.09
N GLY A 446 11.91 29.52 -15.15
CA GLY A 446 10.98 29.90 -16.20
C GLY A 446 11.02 29.01 -17.46
N LEU A 447 11.75 27.88 -17.41
CA LEU A 447 11.64 26.75 -18.34
C LEU A 447 10.69 25.71 -17.75
N ASN A 448 9.88 25.06 -18.59
CA ASN A 448 9.07 23.90 -18.19
C ASN A 448 9.88 22.59 -18.23
N ALA A 449 9.31 21.49 -17.71
CA ALA A 449 9.96 20.17 -17.65
C ALA A 449 10.60 19.72 -18.98
N MET A 450 9.88 19.84 -20.09
CA MET A 450 10.38 19.48 -21.41
C MET A 450 11.54 20.38 -21.85
N GLN A 451 11.44 21.70 -21.65
CA GLN A 451 12.52 22.63 -21.96
C GLN A 451 13.79 22.39 -21.13
N VAL A 452 13.64 22.06 -19.84
CA VAL A 452 14.79 21.67 -19.00
C VAL A 452 15.42 20.38 -19.49
N LEU A 453 14.61 19.36 -19.82
CA LEU A 453 15.10 18.09 -20.35
C LEU A 453 15.89 18.29 -21.66
N LEU A 454 15.32 19.02 -22.61
CA LEU A 454 15.98 19.36 -23.88
C LEU A 454 17.27 20.17 -23.65
N GLY A 455 17.26 21.12 -22.71
CA GLY A 455 18.46 21.86 -22.31
C GLY A 455 19.58 20.95 -21.81
N ILE A 456 19.25 20.00 -20.92
CA ILE A 456 20.20 19.02 -20.35
C ILE A 456 20.73 18.08 -21.44
N MET A 457 19.88 17.62 -22.36
CA MET A 457 20.24 16.70 -23.45
C MET A 457 21.17 17.33 -24.49
N PHE A 458 20.84 18.52 -24.98
CA PHE A 458 21.58 19.16 -26.06
C PHE A 458 22.79 19.97 -25.57
N PHE A 459 22.79 20.44 -24.31
CA PHE A 459 23.86 21.27 -23.74
C PHE A 459 24.39 20.73 -22.38
N PRO A 460 24.75 19.44 -22.26
CA PRO A 460 25.08 18.80 -20.98
C PRO A 460 26.25 19.46 -20.24
N ASN A 461 27.22 20.04 -20.98
CA ASN A 461 28.36 20.75 -20.38
C ASN A 461 27.94 22.01 -19.61
N ASP A 462 26.96 22.75 -20.12
CA ASP A 462 26.42 23.95 -19.47
C ASP A 462 25.72 23.53 -18.17
N TRP A 463 24.84 22.52 -18.24
CA TRP A 463 24.02 22.03 -17.13
C TRP A 463 24.79 21.30 -16.02
N ARG A 464 25.99 20.76 -16.28
CA ARG A 464 26.89 20.24 -15.22
C ARG A 464 27.25 21.28 -14.15
N SER A 465 27.19 22.57 -14.50
CA SER A 465 27.48 23.71 -13.61
C SER A 465 26.24 24.30 -12.91
N ILE A 466 25.03 23.91 -13.32
CA ILE A 466 23.78 24.49 -12.84
C ILE A 466 23.35 23.82 -11.53
N LYS A 467 23.05 24.63 -10.51
CA LYS A 467 22.61 24.17 -9.19
C LYS A 467 21.16 23.70 -9.19
N MET A 468 20.93 22.50 -9.73
CA MET A 468 19.61 21.87 -9.87
C MET A 468 19.35 20.70 -8.91
N ILE A 469 20.37 20.03 -8.38
CA ILE A 469 20.17 18.84 -7.53
C ILE A 469 19.75 19.29 -6.13
N TYR A 470 18.51 18.96 -5.72
CA TYR A 470 18.03 19.30 -4.38
C TYR A 470 18.71 18.50 -3.27
N THR A 471 19.06 19.19 -2.19
CA THR A 471 19.61 18.64 -0.94
C THR A 471 18.85 19.22 0.25
N SER A 472 18.52 18.42 1.26
CA SER A 472 17.85 18.92 2.46
C SER A 472 18.85 19.20 3.60
N ASN A 473 19.81 18.30 3.81
CA ASN A 473 20.65 18.28 4.99
C ASN A 473 21.84 19.27 4.87
N LYS A 474 22.14 20.01 5.94
CA LYS A 474 23.31 20.91 6.00
C LYS A 474 24.63 20.14 6.21
N ALA A 475 24.60 19.01 6.92
CA ALA A 475 25.78 18.17 7.11
C ALA A 475 26.23 17.55 5.77
N LEU A 476 25.29 17.12 4.92
CA LEU A 476 25.59 16.60 3.59
C LEU A 476 26.27 17.66 2.70
N ARG A 477 25.74 18.89 2.68
CA ARG A 477 26.36 20.02 1.98
C ARG A 477 27.76 20.35 2.50
N LYS A 478 27.98 20.27 3.83
CA LYS A 478 29.33 20.40 4.43
C LYS A 478 30.31 19.33 3.95
N LEU A 479 29.87 18.08 3.76
CA LEU A 479 30.69 17.00 3.21
C LEU A 479 31.00 17.18 1.70
N ILE A 480 30.04 17.69 0.94
CA ILE A 480 30.20 17.98 -0.49
C ILE A 480 31.13 19.19 -0.71
N GLY A 481 31.10 20.17 0.21
CA GLY A 481 31.85 21.43 0.13
C GLY A 481 31.04 22.59 -0.47
N THR A 482 29.72 22.55 -0.36
CA THR A 482 28.80 23.59 -0.88
C THR A 482 28.24 24.48 0.24
N PRO A 483 27.75 25.70 -0.08
CA PRO A 483 27.17 26.62 0.90
C PRO A 483 26.03 26.00 1.72
N LEU A 484 26.01 26.26 3.02
CA LEU A 484 25.10 25.61 3.99
C LEU A 484 23.69 26.21 4.01
N ASP A 485 23.51 27.30 3.27
CA ASP A 485 22.29 28.07 3.05
C ASP A 485 21.61 27.68 1.72
N GLU A 486 22.38 27.46 0.64
CA GLU A 486 21.87 26.98 -0.64
C GLU A 486 21.32 25.53 -0.54
N SER A 487 20.02 25.32 -0.83
CA SER A 487 19.39 23.99 -0.81
C SER A 487 19.60 23.17 -2.09
N ARG A 488 20.42 23.65 -3.03
CA ARG A 488 20.69 23.00 -4.32
C ARG A 488 22.18 23.02 -4.64
N ILE A 489 22.67 21.93 -5.23
CA ILE A 489 24.05 21.74 -5.67
C ILE A 489 24.10 21.51 -7.19
N ALA A 490 25.25 21.77 -7.81
CA ALA A 490 25.50 21.39 -9.20
C ALA A 490 26.05 19.96 -9.29
N PHE A 491 25.86 19.30 -10.43
CA PHE A 491 26.38 17.94 -10.64
C PHE A 491 27.90 17.86 -10.49
N ARG A 492 28.64 18.90 -10.87
CA ARG A 492 30.10 18.93 -10.67
C ARG A 492 30.52 18.97 -9.20
N ASP A 493 29.68 19.45 -8.29
CA ASP A 493 30.06 19.70 -6.90
C ASP A 493 30.30 18.40 -6.10
N VAL A 494 29.69 17.28 -6.51
CA VAL A 494 29.79 15.98 -5.82
C VAL A 494 30.96 15.11 -6.26
N PHE A 495 31.78 15.58 -7.19
CA PHE A 495 33.01 14.91 -7.64
C PHE A 495 34.26 15.70 -7.23
N ASP A 496 35.36 15.00 -6.95
CA ASP A 496 36.70 15.59 -6.86
C ASP A 496 37.74 14.72 -7.61
N SER A 497 39.04 15.01 -7.45
CA SER A 497 40.13 14.28 -8.10
C SER A 497 40.26 12.81 -7.68
N ARG A 498 39.52 12.36 -6.65
CA ARG A 498 39.42 10.96 -6.18
C ARG A 498 38.11 10.30 -6.61
N GLY A 499 37.26 10.99 -7.38
CA GLY A 499 35.98 10.50 -7.87
C GLY A 499 34.79 11.01 -7.07
N TYR A 500 33.84 10.12 -6.76
CA TYR A 500 32.53 10.48 -6.20
C TYR A 500 32.56 10.62 -4.67
N LYS A 501 32.29 11.83 -4.16
CA LYS A 501 32.45 12.19 -2.74
C LYS A 501 31.55 11.44 -1.76
N LEU A 502 30.38 10.98 -2.20
CA LEU A 502 29.38 10.37 -1.29
C LEU A 502 29.46 8.83 -1.24
N LYS A 503 30.29 8.19 -2.07
CA LYS A 503 30.32 6.72 -2.25
C LYS A 503 30.26 5.94 -0.93
N ASN A 504 31.22 6.17 -0.02
CA ASN A 504 31.32 5.41 1.22
C ASN A 504 30.11 5.62 2.14
N LEU A 505 29.52 6.82 2.15
CA LEU A 505 28.33 7.15 2.94
C LEU A 505 27.08 6.47 2.36
N VAL A 506 26.98 6.36 1.04
CA VAL A 506 25.92 5.62 0.34
C VAL A 506 26.05 4.11 0.59
N GLU A 507 27.26 3.56 0.57
CA GLU A 507 27.53 2.16 0.90
C GLU A 507 27.18 1.84 2.37
N GLU A 508 27.60 2.68 3.33
CA GLU A 508 27.24 2.53 4.75
C GLU A 508 25.73 2.68 4.99
N ALA A 509 25.08 3.66 4.35
CA ALA A 509 23.64 3.87 4.46
C ALA A 509 22.82 2.70 3.87
N ASN A 510 23.32 2.06 2.80
CA ASN A 510 22.66 0.89 2.22
C ASN A 510 22.78 -0.37 3.11
N GLN A 511 23.89 -0.54 3.83
CA GLN A 511 24.05 -1.62 4.81
C GLN A 511 23.09 -1.48 6.02
N LYS A 512 22.63 -0.26 6.32
CA LYS A 512 21.60 -0.02 7.36
C LYS A 512 20.20 -0.37 6.84
N SER A 513 19.42 -1.06 7.67
CA SER A 513 17.99 -1.25 7.41
C SER A 513 17.24 0.10 7.38
N PRO A 514 16.12 0.25 6.64
CA PRO A 514 15.45 1.55 6.44
C PRO A 514 15.08 2.30 7.73
N ASN A 515 14.70 1.57 8.78
CA ASN A 515 14.35 2.15 10.09
C ASN A 515 15.58 2.57 10.92
N ALA A 516 16.77 2.06 10.60
CA ALA A 516 18.04 2.44 11.24
C ALA A 516 18.77 3.61 10.54
N ARG A 517 18.29 4.03 9.36
CA ARG A 517 18.85 5.16 8.59
C ARG A 517 18.43 6.50 9.20
N ASN A 518 19.42 7.30 9.59
CA ASN A 518 19.23 8.66 10.11
C ASN A 518 18.96 9.67 8.97
N GLU A 519 18.77 10.95 9.28
CA GLU A 519 18.48 11.98 8.27
C GLU A 519 19.63 12.27 7.29
N LEU A 520 20.89 12.02 7.68
CA LEU A 520 22.04 12.12 6.79
C LEU A 520 22.10 10.93 5.83
N ASP A 521 21.88 9.71 6.34
CA ASP A 521 21.76 8.49 5.52
C ASP A 521 20.66 8.66 4.46
N LYS A 522 19.49 9.15 4.87
CA LYS A 522 18.32 9.33 3.99
C LYS A 522 18.49 10.45 2.96
N ASP A 523 19.13 11.56 3.30
CA ASP A 523 19.41 12.62 2.31
C ASP A 523 20.55 12.22 1.37
N ALA A 524 21.57 11.49 1.85
CA ALA A 524 22.66 10.98 1.03
C ALA A 524 22.17 10.02 -0.06
N LEU A 525 21.36 9.00 0.31
CA LEU A 525 20.76 8.08 -0.67
C LEU A 525 19.85 8.80 -1.68
N LYS A 526 19.10 9.82 -1.25
CA LYS A 526 18.23 10.61 -2.13
C LYS A 526 18.96 11.62 -3.00
N VAL A 527 20.18 11.98 -2.64
CA VAL A 527 21.07 12.80 -3.48
C VAL A 527 21.79 11.90 -4.48
N ASP A 528 22.20 10.69 -4.07
CA ASP A 528 22.73 9.65 -4.95
C ASP A 528 21.73 9.27 -6.07
N GLU A 529 20.47 9.00 -5.72
CA GLU A 529 19.37 8.79 -6.68
C GLU A 529 19.30 9.91 -7.74
N ARG A 530 19.35 11.18 -7.30
CA ARG A 530 19.31 12.34 -8.20
C ARG A 530 20.56 12.47 -9.07
N ILE A 531 21.73 12.13 -8.54
CA ILE A 531 23.00 12.18 -9.28
C ILE A 531 23.00 11.10 -10.37
N ASN A 532 22.53 9.90 -10.05
CA ASN A 532 22.36 8.82 -11.02
C ASN A 532 21.33 9.21 -12.10
N LEU A 533 20.17 9.77 -11.74
CA LEU A 533 19.20 10.31 -12.71
C LEU A 533 19.83 11.37 -13.63
N VAL A 534 20.54 12.36 -13.08
CA VAL A 534 21.22 13.41 -13.86
C VAL A 534 22.33 12.85 -14.76
N TYR A 535 23.08 11.85 -14.30
CA TYR A 535 24.07 11.16 -15.12
C TYR A 535 23.41 10.46 -16.31
N THR A 536 22.32 9.73 -16.08
CA THR A 536 21.52 9.07 -17.12
C THR A 536 20.92 10.06 -18.13
N LEU A 537 20.56 11.28 -17.69
CA LEU A 537 20.17 12.36 -18.60
C LEU A 537 21.34 12.84 -19.47
N PHE A 538 22.52 13.09 -18.88
CA PHE A 538 23.72 13.52 -19.61
C PHE A 538 24.29 12.47 -20.57
N SER A 539 24.08 11.18 -20.30
CA SER A 539 24.46 10.07 -21.19
C SER A 539 23.39 9.72 -22.24
N ALA A 540 22.22 10.37 -22.18
CA ALA A 540 21.01 10.05 -22.95
C ALA A 540 20.55 8.58 -22.83
N GLN A 541 21.01 7.83 -21.82
CA GLN A 541 20.67 6.40 -21.63
C GLN A 541 19.18 6.16 -21.34
N PHE A 542 18.48 7.16 -20.79
CA PHE A 542 17.03 7.09 -20.60
C PHE A 542 16.24 7.17 -21.91
N LEU A 543 16.85 7.68 -22.99
CA LEU A 543 16.18 7.99 -24.26
C LEU A 543 16.09 6.74 -25.14
N ARG A 544 15.50 5.67 -24.59
CA ARG A 544 15.25 4.40 -25.27
C ARG A 544 14.11 4.57 -26.27
N ILE A 545 14.47 4.90 -27.51
CA ILE A 545 13.55 5.34 -28.58
C ILE A 545 13.63 4.49 -29.85
N PHE A 546 14.61 3.60 -29.98
CA PHE A 546 14.78 2.72 -31.14
C PHE A 546 14.36 1.29 -30.78
N PRO A 547 13.28 0.73 -31.35
CA PRO A 547 12.88 -0.65 -31.09
C PRO A 547 13.98 -1.66 -31.49
N SER A 548 14.25 -2.66 -30.65
CA SER A 548 15.16 -3.76 -31.01
C SER A 548 14.48 -4.77 -31.93
N ASP A 549 15.27 -5.31 -32.86
CA ASP A 549 14.92 -6.43 -33.74
C ASP A 549 14.90 -7.80 -33.03
N LYS A 550 15.67 -7.95 -31.94
CA LYS A 550 15.89 -9.21 -31.22
C LYS A 550 15.22 -9.28 -29.86
N THR A 551 14.86 -8.15 -29.27
CA THR A 551 14.37 -8.06 -27.88
C THR A 551 13.22 -7.08 -27.75
N THR A 552 12.49 -7.15 -26.64
CA THR A 552 11.48 -6.14 -26.27
C THR A 552 12.09 -4.89 -25.64
N ALA A 553 13.42 -4.79 -25.57
CA ALA A 553 14.15 -3.60 -25.13
C ALA A 553 14.26 -2.59 -26.27
N TRP A 554 13.83 -1.36 -26.03
CA TRP A 554 14.16 -0.25 -26.91
C TRP A 554 15.57 0.24 -26.53
N LEU A 555 16.37 0.53 -27.55
CA LEU A 555 17.76 0.96 -27.42
C LEU A 555 17.82 2.48 -27.24
N SER A 556 18.71 2.93 -26.35
CA SER A 556 19.15 4.34 -26.32
C SER A 556 19.97 4.66 -27.58
N PRO A 557 20.21 5.94 -27.92
CA PRO A 557 20.83 6.28 -29.21
C PRO A 557 22.26 5.75 -29.36
N ILE A 558 22.99 5.62 -28.25
CA ILE A 558 24.35 5.04 -28.22
C ILE A 558 24.31 3.53 -28.46
N GLU A 559 23.36 2.82 -27.84
CA GLU A 559 23.16 1.38 -28.05
C GLU A 559 22.67 1.09 -29.49
N ALA A 560 21.85 1.99 -30.05
CA ALA A 560 21.31 1.87 -31.41
C ALA A 560 22.39 2.10 -32.49
N ILE A 561 23.26 3.11 -32.37
CA ILE A 561 24.43 3.28 -33.27
C ILE A 561 25.30 2.02 -33.25
N ASN A 562 25.61 1.50 -32.07
CA ASN A 562 26.47 0.32 -31.89
C ASN A 562 25.74 -1.01 -32.12
N SER A 563 24.50 -0.98 -32.63
CA SER A 563 23.74 -2.19 -32.93
C SER A 563 24.39 -2.98 -34.08
N PRO A 564 24.48 -4.32 -34.01
CA PRO A 564 24.92 -5.14 -35.13
C PRO A 564 23.95 -5.12 -36.32
N ASN A 565 22.73 -4.59 -36.14
CA ASN A 565 21.78 -4.38 -37.22
C ASN A 565 22.04 -3.02 -37.90
N LYS A 566 22.45 -3.07 -39.16
CA LYS A 566 22.79 -1.88 -39.98
C LYS A 566 21.62 -0.92 -40.19
N GLU A 567 20.38 -1.42 -40.21
CA GLU A 567 19.18 -0.58 -40.35
C GLU A 567 19.03 0.31 -39.12
N ILE A 568 19.00 -0.31 -37.92
CA ILE A 568 18.92 0.38 -36.63
C ILE A 568 20.08 1.37 -36.47
N SER A 569 21.31 0.94 -36.78
CA SER A 569 22.51 1.79 -36.70
C SER A 569 22.45 2.99 -37.65
N SER A 570 22.00 2.80 -38.90
CA SER A 570 21.85 3.89 -39.87
C SER A 570 20.76 4.88 -39.47
N VAL A 571 19.58 4.39 -39.09
CA VAL A 571 18.45 5.23 -38.63
C VAL A 571 18.81 6.02 -37.39
N ALA A 572 19.50 5.41 -36.41
CA ALA A 572 19.95 6.11 -35.21
C ALA A 572 21.04 7.17 -35.50
N THR A 573 21.98 6.86 -36.39
CA THR A 573 23.03 7.80 -36.81
C THR A 573 22.45 9.00 -37.56
N GLU A 574 21.51 8.77 -38.48
CA GLU A 574 20.82 9.85 -39.20
C GLU A 574 19.92 10.67 -38.28
N PHE A 575 19.12 10.02 -37.42
CA PHE A 575 18.30 10.70 -36.42
C PHE A 575 19.14 11.65 -35.55
N LEU A 576 20.26 11.16 -35.00
CA LEU A 576 21.15 11.97 -34.16
C LEU A 576 21.76 13.15 -34.93
N LYS A 577 22.26 12.91 -36.14
CA LYS A 577 22.79 13.98 -37.01
C LYS A 577 21.73 15.05 -37.31
N ASN A 578 20.52 14.63 -37.65
CA ASN A 578 19.45 15.54 -38.07
C ASN A 578 18.82 16.28 -36.87
N ILE A 579 18.65 15.62 -35.72
CA ILE A 579 18.07 16.23 -34.52
C ILE A 579 19.05 17.21 -33.84
N PHE A 580 20.34 16.87 -33.71
CA PHE A 580 21.33 17.78 -33.09
C PHE A 580 21.59 19.01 -33.96
N SER A 581 21.81 18.82 -35.26
CA SER A 581 21.98 19.98 -36.15
C SER A 581 20.69 20.79 -36.26
N GLY A 582 19.53 20.14 -36.41
CA GLY A 582 18.24 20.83 -36.50
C GLY A 582 17.88 21.62 -35.24
N PHE A 583 18.23 21.14 -34.05
CA PHE A 583 17.97 21.84 -32.79
C PHE A 583 18.91 23.03 -32.57
N ASP A 584 20.18 22.90 -32.95
CA ASP A 584 21.15 24.01 -32.93
C ASP A 584 20.83 25.07 -34.00
N ASP A 585 20.37 24.66 -35.19
CA ASP A 585 19.81 25.55 -36.22
C ASP A 585 18.57 26.29 -35.67
N ALA A 586 17.59 25.57 -35.12
CA ALA A 586 16.34 26.12 -34.61
C ALA A 586 16.55 27.14 -33.49
N LEU A 587 17.49 26.92 -32.57
CA LEU A 587 17.84 27.89 -31.53
C LEU A 587 18.64 29.11 -32.04
N LYS A 588 19.04 29.12 -33.32
CA LYS A 588 19.64 30.29 -33.99
C LYS A 588 18.65 31.04 -34.89
N THR A 589 17.78 30.33 -35.61
CA THR A 589 16.92 30.89 -36.66
C THR A 589 15.42 30.90 -36.33
N ASN A 590 15.01 30.20 -35.27
CA ASN A 590 13.61 29.88 -34.94
C ASN A 590 12.86 29.08 -36.04
N GLN A 591 13.58 28.24 -36.81
CA GLN A 591 13.00 27.33 -37.81
C GLN A 591 13.07 25.90 -37.30
N TRP A 592 11.91 25.25 -37.12
CA TRP A 592 11.79 23.95 -36.43
C TRP A 592 11.41 22.79 -37.35
N ASP A 593 11.11 23.03 -38.63
CA ASP A 593 10.63 22.03 -39.60
C ASP A 593 11.50 20.77 -39.68
N LYS A 594 12.82 20.97 -39.63
CA LYS A 594 13.84 19.90 -39.63
C LYS A 594 13.77 19.03 -38.37
N VAL A 595 13.48 19.64 -37.21
CA VAL A 595 13.31 18.95 -35.92
C VAL A 595 11.99 18.18 -35.91
N GLU A 596 10.88 18.83 -36.28
CA GLU A 596 9.55 18.20 -36.31
C GLU A 596 9.49 17.04 -37.31
N LYS A 597 10.09 17.20 -38.50
CA LYS A 597 10.24 16.10 -39.47
C LYS A 597 11.05 14.95 -38.87
N THR A 598 12.20 15.21 -38.27
CA THR A 598 13.06 14.15 -37.69
C THR A 598 12.35 13.37 -36.58
N LEU A 599 11.53 14.04 -35.76
CA LEU A 599 10.69 13.39 -34.73
C LEU A 599 9.52 12.59 -35.34
N LYS A 600 8.91 13.10 -36.42
CA LYS A 600 7.84 12.41 -37.15
C LYS A 600 8.34 11.15 -37.84
N ASP A 601 9.48 11.24 -38.53
CA ASP A 601 10.10 10.12 -39.25
C ASP A 601 10.49 9.00 -38.24
N LEU A 602 11.03 9.36 -37.07
CA LEU A 602 11.25 8.42 -35.97
C LEU A 602 9.93 7.83 -35.43
N SER A 603 8.86 8.62 -35.32
CA SER A 603 7.56 8.12 -34.86
C SER A 603 6.93 7.11 -35.84
N VAL A 604 7.18 7.24 -37.14
CA VAL A 604 6.80 6.23 -38.15
C VAL A 604 7.63 4.95 -37.96
N TYR A 605 8.95 5.07 -37.85
CA TYR A 605 9.85 3.94 -37.57
C TYR A 605 9.46 3.19 -36.28
N GLN A 606 9.11 3.91 -35.20
CA GLN A 606 8.60 3.31 -33.96
C GLN A 606 7.29 2.53 -34.18
N GLN A 607 6.37 3.01 -35.03
CA GLN A 607 5.11 2.31 -35.34
C GLN A 607 5.33 1.04 -36.14
N GLU A 608 6.22 1.07 -37.14
CA GLU A 608 6.49 -0.07 -38.03
C GLU A 608 7.24 -1.19 -37.29
N HIS A 609 8.21 -0.84 -36.42
CA HIS A 609 9.08 -1.80 -35.76
C HIS A 609 8.59 -2.25 -34.37
N ALA A 610 7.72 -1.50 -33.66
CA ALA A 610 7.27 -1.83 -32.29
C ALA A 610 5.83 -2.38 -32.15
N LYS A 611 5.37 -3.17 -33.13
CA LYS A 611 4.07 -3.89 -33.25
C LYS A 611 3.11 -3.85 -32.04
N ASN A 612 3.46 -4.50 -30.93
CA ASN A 612 2.58 -4.69 -29.75
C ASN A 612 2.88 -3.74 -28.58
N LEU A 613 3.87 -2.84 -28.72
CA LEU A 613 4.43 -2.02 -27.66
C LEU A 613 4.18 -0.51 -27.87
N TYR A 614 3.99 -0.07 -29.11
CA TYR A 614 3.69 1.32 -29.42
C TYR A 614 2.29 1.74 -28.92
N LEU A 615 2.19 2.88 -28.24
CA LEU A 615 0.94 3.42 -27.72
C LEU A 615 0.11 4.09 -28.81
N SER A 616 -1.23 3.98 -28.72
CA SER A 616 -2.14 4.75 -29.58
C SER A 616 -2.10 6.25 -29.24
N SER A 617 -2.33 7.10 -30.24
CA SER A 617 -2.38 8.55 -30.06
C SER A 617 -3.33 8.99 -28.94
N SER A 618 -4.51 8.39 -28.84
CA SER A 618 -5.48 8.66 -27.77
C SER A 618 -4.91 8.41 -26.37
N LYS A 619 -4.09 7.36 -26.20
CA LYS A 619 -3.44 7.03 -24.92
C LYS A 619 -2.30 7.99 -24.59
N VAL A 620 -1.51 8.39 -25.58
CA VAL A 620 -0.49 9.46 -25.45
C VAL A 620 -1.13 10.80 -25.07
N ASP A 621 -2.19 11.21 -25.77
CA ASP A 621 -2.94 12.44 -25.48
C ASP A 621 -3.59 12.42 -24.09
N SER A 622 -4.14 11.27 -23.68
CA SER A 622 -4.73 11.09 -22.34
C SER A 622 -3.69 11.22 -21.22
N GLU A 623 -2.47 10.73 -21.43
CA GLU A 623 -1.40 10.83 -20.43
C GLU A 623 -0.86 12.26 -20.32
N ILE A 624 -0.59 12.92 -21.45
CA ILE A 624 -0.18 14.34 -21.49
C ILE A 624 -1.27 15.23 -20.86
N PHE A 625 -2.56 14.94 -21.11
CA PHE A 625 -3.67 15.64 -20.45
C PHE A 625 -3.63 15.48 -18.92
N LEU A 626 -3.43 14.26 -18.41
CA LEU A 626 -3.34 14.01 -16.96
C LEU A 626 -2.12 14.71 -16.33
N ASN A 627 -0.98 14.72 -17.02
CA ASN A 627 0.25 15.39 -16.58
C ASN A 627 0.04 16.90 -16.37
N HIS A 628 -0.47 17.60 -17.39
CA HIS A 628 -0.48 19.08 -17.39
C HIS A 628 -1.70 19.70 -16.69
N THR A 629 -2.85 19.01 -16.65
CA THR A 629 -4.09 19.60 -16.07
C THR A 629 -4.15 19.57 -14.54
N ASN A 630 -3.26 18.84 -13.86
CA ASN A 630 -3.32 18.63 -12.41
C ASN A 630 -4.73 18.20 -11.94
N PHE A 631 -5.39 17.35 -12.74
CA PHE A 631 -6.84 17.13 -12.74
C PHE A 631 -7.45 16.91 -11.34
N PHE A 632 -6.83 16.04 -10.53
CA PHE A 632 -7.31 15.72 -9.18
C PHE A 632 -7.07 16.84 -8.17
N ASN A 633 -5.95 17.55 -8.27
CA ASN A 633 -5.65 18.71 -7.42
C ASN A 633 -6.66 19.85 -7.67
N SER A 634 -7.03 20.06 -8.93
CA SER A 634 -8.06 21.03 -9.34
C SER A 634 -9.44 20.73 -8.76
N LEU A 635 -9.72 19.49 -8.31
CA LEU A 635 -10.95 19.11 -7.62
C LEU A 635 -10.88 19.31 -6.09
N THR A 636 -9.68 19.39 -5.49
CA THR A 636 -9.46 19.58 -4.04
C THR A 636 -10.27 20.75 -3.48
N LEU A 637 -10.03 21.95 -4.01
CA LEU A 637 -10.64 23.18 -3.49
C LEU A 637 -12.17 23.24 -3.75
N PRO A 638 -12.69 22.90 -4.95
CA PRO A 638 -14.13 22.75 -5.16
C PRO A 638 -14.81 21.81 -4.15
N TYR A 639 -14.24 20.62 -3.89
CA TYR A 639 -14.83 19.68 -2.92
C TYR A 639 -14.85 20.24 -1.49
N MET A 640 -13.76 20.91 -1.05
CA MET A 640 -13.72 21.57 0.25
C MET A 640 -14.74 22.71 0.35
N LEU A 641 -14.75 23.63 -0.61
CA LEU A 641 -15.60 24.82 -0.58
C LEU A 641 -17.09 24.49 -0.75
N LEU A 642 -17.46 23.64 -1.71
CA LEU A 642 -18.86 23.24 -1.92
C LEU A 642 -19.38 22.44 -0.71
N GLY A 643 -18.55 21.57 -0.13
CA GLY A 643 -18.86 20.86 1.10
C GLY A 643 -19.10 21.81 2.27
N LEU A 644 -18.19 22.77 2.49
CA LEU A 644 -18.29 23.76 3.55
C LEU A 644 -19.47 24.74 3.36
N LEU A 645 -19.74 25.17 2.14
CA LEU A 645 -20.90 26.03 1.82
C LEU A 645 -22.22 25.29 2.03
N LEU A 646 -22.36 24.05 1.55
CA LEU A 646 -23.56 23.24 1.79
C LEU A 646 -23.75 22.96 3.29
N PHE A 647 -22.65 22.72 4.01
CA PHE A 647 -22.65 22.57 5.46
C PHE A 647 -23.16 23.83 6.16
N ILE A 648 -22.60 25.00 5.85
CA ILE A 648 -23.02 26.29 6.42
C ILE A 648 -24.50 26.57 6.11
N VAL A 649 -24.96 26.37 4.87
CA VAL A 649 -26.37 26.58 4.49
C VAL A 649 -27.31 25.66 5.25
N VAL A 650 -26.95 24.38 5.43
CA VAL A 650 -27.76 23.42 6.21
C VAL A 650 -27.76 23.78 7.70
N ILE A 651 -26.60 24.01 8.31
CA ILE A 651 -26.48 24.30 9.75
C ILE A 651 -27.13 25.65 10.12
N THR A 652 -26.90 26.72 9.35
CA THR A 652 -27.53 28.02 9.63
C THR A 652 -29.06 27.94 9.58
N SER A 653 -29.61 27.18 8.63
CA SER A 653 -31.05 26.96 8.50
C SER A 653 -31.60 26.15 9.69
N LEU A 654 -30.92 25.09 10.10
CA LEU A 654 -31.29 24.27 11.28
C LEU A 654 -31.23 25.09 12.59
N VAL A 655 -30.22 25.95 12.75
CA VAL A 655 -30.05 26.81 13.93
C VAL A 655 -31.07 27.96 13.96
N LYS A 656 -31.45 28.51 12.80
CA LYS A 656 -32.48 29.56 12.66
C LYS A 656 -33.92 29.03 12.64
N ASN A 657 -34.14 27.71 12.62
CA ASN A 657 -35.45 27.09 12.41
C ASN A 657 -36.13 27.51 11.09
N THR A 658 -35.34 27.66 10.02
CA THR A 658 -35.84 27.98 8.67
C THR A 658 -35.60 26.83 7.71
N ILE A 659 -36.42 26.70 6.67
CA ILE A 659 -36.16 25.74 5.59
C ILE A 659 -34.96 26.26 4.78
N PRO A 660 -33.92 25.43 4.52
CA PRO A 660 -32.79 25.85 3.71
C PRO A 660 -33.22 26.12 2.26
N ASN A 661 -32.74 27.22 1.68
CA ASN A 661 -33.11 27.65 0.32
C ASN A 661 -32.97 26.47 -0.68
N ILE A 662 -34.09 26.13 -1.32
CA ILE A 662 -34.23 24.94 -2.17
C ILE A 662 -33.38 25.09 -3.43
N TRP A 663 -33.34 26.28 -4.04
CA TRP A 663 -32.48 26.56 -5.20
C TRP A 663 -31.01 26.49 -4.83
N LEU A 664 -30.58 27.18 -3.77
CA LEU A 664 -29.18 27.16 -3.35
C LEU A 664 -28.70 25.74 -2.99
N THR A 665 -29.51 24.96 -2.27
CA THR A 665 -29.14 23.58 -1.94
C THR A 665 -29.23 22.61 -3.12
N LYS A 666 -30.06 22.88 -4.14
CA LYS A 666 -30.02 22.15 -5.42
C LYS A 666 -28.75 22.48 -6.23
N ILE A 667 -28.38 23.75 -6.34
CA ILE A 667 -27.18 24.21 -7.06
C ILE A 667 -25.93 23.59 -6.44
N LEU A 668 -25.76 23.67 -5.11
CA LEU A 668 -24.63 23.06 -4.41
C LEU A 668 -24.60 21.53 -4.55
N TYR A 669 -25.75 20.86 -4.51
CA TYR A 669 -25.84 19.40 -4.76
C TYR A 669 -25.39 19.04 -6.18
N MET A 670 -25.85 19.79 -7.19
CA MET A 670 -25.48 19.55 -8.59
C MET A 670 -24.01 19.86 -8.86
N ALA A 671 -23.44 20.89 -8.23
CA ALA A 671 -22.02 21.19 -8.32
C ALA A 671 -21.15 20.06 -7.74
N ILE A 672 -21.50 19.53 -6.55
CA ILE A 672 -20.79 18.37 -5.97
C ILE A 672 -20.96 17.13 -6.85
N LEU A 673 -22.13 16.93 -7.47
CA LEU A 673 -22.36 15.83 -8.41
C LEU A 673 -21.49 15.96 -9.67
N LEU A 674 -21.37 17.17 -10.24
CA LEU A 674 -20.49 17.43 -11.39
C LEU A 674 -19.02 17.21 -11.04
N CYS A 675 -18.55 17.68 -9.88
CA CYS A 675 -17.19 17.35 -9.39
C CYS A 675 -16.99 15.83 -9.25
N THR A 676 -18.02 15.07 -8.89
CA THR A 676 -17.97 13.61 -8.73
C THR A 676 -17.98 12.85 -10.05
N ILE A 677 -18.73 13.35 -11.04
CA ILE A 677 -18.66 12.84 -12.42
C ILE A 677 -17.26 13.11 -12.99
N ALA A 678 -16.73 14.33 -12.82
CA ALA A 678 -15.37 14.67 -13.22
C ALA A 678 -14.32 13.77 -12.54
N HIS A 679 -14.39 13.59 -11.22
CA HIS A 679 -13.51 12.69 -10.47
C HIS A 679 -13.57 11.25 -11.03
N SER A 680 -14.76 10.75 -11.32
CA SER A 680 -14.97 9.42 -11.91
C SER A 680 -14.32 9.30 -13.30
N VAL A 681 -14.48 10.32 -14.15
CA VAL A 681 -13.83 10.39 -15.47
C VAL A 681 -12.31 10.43 -15.33
N GLY A 682 -11.76 11.18 -14.38
CA GLY A 682 -10.32 11.22 -14.10
C GLY A 682 -9.75 9.85 -13.71
N LEU A 683 -10.47 9.10 -12.85
CA LEU A 683 -10.08 7.72 -12.49
C LEU A 683 -10.15 6.78 -13.70
N ILE A 684 -11.19 6.89 -14.55
CA ILE A 684 -11.32 6.09 -15.78
C ILE A 684 -10.19 6.41 -16.78
N LEU A 685 -9.83 7.68 -16.98
CA LEU A 685 -8.70 8.09 -17.80
C LEU A 685 -7.37 7.55 -17.26
N ARG A 686 -7.16 7.60 -15.93
CA ARG A 686 -5.95 7.05 -15.31
C ARG A 686 -5.89 5.52 -15.40
N TRP A 687 -7.03 4.82 -15.36
CA TRP A 687 -7.10 3.39 -15.67
C TRP A 687 -6.70 3.12 -17.12
N TYR A 688 -7.24 3.86 -18.09
CA TYR A 688 -6.93 3.70 -19.51
C TYR A 688 -5.43 3.92 -19.81
N VAL A 689 -4.81 4.94 -19.20
CA VAL A 689 -3.38 5.25 -19.34
C VAL A 689 -2.48 4.21 -18.66
N SER A 690 -2.76 3.81 -17.42
CA SER A 690 -1.96 2.81 -16.70
C SER A 690 -2.13 1.38 -17.21
N GLY A 691 -3.31 1.04 -17.74
CA GLY A 691 -3.70 -0.34 -18.09
C GLY A 691 -4.18 -1.16 -16.89
N HIS A 692 -4.24 -0.60 -15.69
CA HIS A 692 -4.74 -1.26 -14.48
C HIS A 692 -5.64 -0.32 -13.66
N SER A 693 -6.36 -0.86 -12.68
CA SER A 693 -7.22 -0.04 -11.82
C SER A 693 -6.39 0.95 -10.99
N PRO A 694 -6.80 2.23 -10.87
CA PRO A 694 -6.02 3.29 -10.23
C PRO A 694 -6.17 3.25 -8.71
N TRP A 695 -5.59 2.21 -8.09
CA TRP A 695 -5.40 2.07 -6.65
C TRP A 695 -4.25 1.08 -6.34
N SER A 696 -3.20 1.06 -7.17
CA SER A 696 -2.05 0.17 -6.97
C SER A 696 -1.05 0.72 -5.94
N ASN A 697 -0.96 2.05 -5.84
CA ASN A 697 -0.03 2.76 -4.94
C ASN A 697 -0.78 3.68 -3.95
N ALA A 698 -0.03 4.34 -3.05
CA ALA A 698 -0.57 5.18 -1.98
C ALA A 698 -1.29 6.45 -2.49
N TYR A 699 -0.78 7.10 -3.54
CA TYR A 699 -1.41 8.28 -4.15
C TYR A 699 -2.74 7.91 -4.80
N GLU A 700 -2.73 6.87 -5.64
CA GLU A 700 -3.93 6.37 -6.30
C GLU A 700 -5.00 5.90 -5.32
N SER A 701 -4.58 5.19 -4.26
CA SER A 701 -5.46 4.80 -3.16
C SER A 701 -6.12 6.01 -2.49
N MET A 702 -5.40 7.12 -2.30
CA MET A 702 -6.00 8.36 -1.76
C MET A 702 -7.03 8.99 -2.70
N LEU A 703 -6.78 9.02 -4.01
CA LEU A 703 -7.79 9.46 -5.00
C LEU A 703 -9.07 8.61 -4.87
N TYR A 704 -8.91 7.29 -4.79
CA TYR A 704 -10.02 6.36 -4.65
C TYR A 704 -10.76 6.48 -3.30
N ILE A 705 -10.05 6.75 -2.18
CA ILE A 705 -10.68 7.04 -0.88
C ILE A 705 -11.49 8.34 -0.94
N ALA A 706 -10.98 9.38 -1.60
CA ALA A 706 -11.70 10.65 -1.78
C ALA A 706 -12.98 10.44 -2.61
N TRP A 707 -12.90 9.71 -3.72
CA TRP A 707 -14.06 9.33 -4.52
C TRP A 707 -15.08 8.53 -3.70
N ALA A 708 -14.65 7.45 -3.04
CA ALA A 708 -15.51 6.59 -2.22
C ALA A 708 -16.17 7.35 -1.05
N SER A 709 -15.47 8.33 -0.46
CA SER A 709 -16.03 9.22 0.57
C SER A 709 -17.27 9.95 0.05
N VAL A 710 -17.18 10.61 -1.12
CA VAL A 710 -18.32 11.36 -1.68
C VAL A 710 -19.45 10.44 -2.11
N ILE A 711 -19.13 9.27 -2.69
CA ILE A 711 -20.13 8.24 -3.00
C ILE A 711 -20.89 7.81 -1.74
N ALA A 712 -20.23 7.64 -0.59
CA ALA A 712 -20.90 7.34 0.69
C ALA A 712 -21.94 8.42 1.07
N GLY A 713 -21.63 9.71 0.85
CA GLY A 713 -22.56 10.81 1.08
C GLY A 713 -23.82 10.75 0.21
N PHE A 714 -23.67 10.42 -1.09
CA PHE A 714 -24.80 10.19 -1.99
C PHE A 714 -25.61 8.94 -1.62
N VAL A 715 -24.94 7.83 -1.29
CA VAL A 715 -25.58 6.56 -0.85
C VAL A 715 -26.45 6.77 0.39
N LEU A 716 -26.00 7.59 1.35
CA LEU A 716 -26.74 7.92 2.57
C LEU A 716 -27.87 8.97 2.36
N ARG A 717 -28.00 9.53 1.15
CA ARG A 717 -29.10 10.42 0.71
C ARG A 717 -29.43 11.61 1.64
N SER A 718 -28.44 12.11 2.38
CA SER A 718 -28.62 13.23 3.31
C SER A 718 -27.75 14.42 2.90
N LYS A 719 -28.35 15.62 2.82
CA LYS A 719 -27.62 16.87 2.51
C LYS A 719 -26.43 17.10 3.45
N LEU A 720 -26.56 16.69 4.71
CA LEU A 720 -25.53 16.84 5.74
C LEU A 720 -24.44 15.75 5.67
N ALA A 721 -24.79 14.55 5.20
CA ALA A 721 -23.82 13.51 4.87
C ALA A 721 -22.99 13.94 3.65
N LEU A 722 -23.65 14.47 2.61
CA LEU A 722 -23.00 14.94 1.39
C LEU A 722 -22.07 16.14 1.62
N SER A 723 -22.46 17.08 2.50
CA SER A 723 -21.57 18.20 2.86
C SER A 723 -20.33 17.72 3.61
N ALA A 724 -20.50 16.77 4.55
CA ALA A 724 -19.40 16.18 5.31
C ALA A 724 -18.47 15.33 4.42
N SER A 725 -19.03 14.56 3.48
CA SER A 725 -18.24 13.72 2.56
C SER A 725 -17.53 14.53 1.47
N SER A 726 -18.14 15.58 0.94
CA SER A 726 -17.50 16.53 0.02
C SER A 726 -16.29 17.19 0.69
N PHE A 727 -16.47 17.68 1.92
CA PHE A 727 -15.37 18.26 2.68
C PHE A 727 -14.26 17.24 2.99
N LEU A 728 -14.63 16.01 3.35
CA LEU A 728 -13.67 14.90 3.55
C LEU A 728 -12.88 14.56 2.29
N ALA A 729 -13.54 14.42 1.13
CA ALA A 729 -12.85 14.14 -0.13
C ALA A 729 -11.89 15.26 -0.52
N GLY A 730 -12.26 16.53 -0.26
CA GLY A 730 -11.35 17.66 -0.39
C GLY A 730 -10.11 17.54 0.51
N ILE A 731 -10.26 17.15 1.78
CA ILE A 731 -9.13 16.90 2.68
C ILE A 731 -8.26 15.73 2.21
N VAL A 732 -8.86 14.63 1.75
CA VAL A 732 -8.13 13.44 1.27
C VAL A 732 -7.34 13.76 -0.01
N LEU A 733 -7.93 14.49 -0.95
CA LEU A 733 -7.21 15.00 -2.12
C LEU A 733 -6.10 15.99 -1.74
N PHE A 734 -6.33 16.88 -0.77
CA PHE A 734 -5.29 17.78 -0.27
C PHE A 734 -4.09 17.00 0.29
N VAL A 735 -4.34 15.96 1.10
CA VAL A 735 -3.29 15.09 1.65
C VAL A 735 -2.50 14.36 0.56
N ALA A 736 -3.17 13.88 -0.50
CA ALA A 736 -2.50 13.25 -1.64
C ALA A 736 -1.50 14.20 -2.36
N HIS A 737 -1.76 15.50 -2.37
CA HIS A 737 -0.95 16.51 -3.04
C HIS A 737 0.06 17.24 -2.11
N LEU A 738 0.28 16.76 -0.87
CA LEU A 738 1.29 17.33 0.05
C LEU A 738 2.75 17.03 -0.35
N GLY A 739 3.02 16.38 -1.49
CA GLY A 739 4.38 16.09 -1.97
C GLY A 739 5.09 14.94 -1.22
N PHE A 740 4.33 14.09 -0.51
CA PHE A 740 4.83 12.91 0.21
C PHE A 740 4.54 11.57 -0.49
N MET A 741 3.69 11.57 -1.51
CA MET A 741 3.31 10.39 -2.28
C MET A 741 3.74 10.57 -3.74
N ASP A 742 4.13 9.48 -4.40
CA ASP A 742 4.53 9.52 -5.82
C ASP A 742 3.27 9.48 -6.71
N PRO A 743 2.98 10.52 -7.52
CA PRO A 743 1.82 10.55 -8.41
C PRO A 743 2.03 9.75 -9.71
N GLN A 744 3.23 9.20 -9.94
CA GLN A 744 3.62 8.57 -11.20
C GLN A 744 2.81 7.29 -11.51
N ILE A 745 2.82 6.91 -12.79
CA ILE A 745 2.16 5.70 -13.30
C ILE A 745 3.27 4.71 -13.67
N GLY A 746 3.60 3.84 -12.71
CA GLY A 746 4.54 2.73 -12.88
C GLY A 746 3.84 1.40 -13.19
N PRO A 747 4.59 0.35 -13.55
CA PRO A 747 4.05 -1.00 -13.72
C PRO A 747 3.61 -1.64 -12.40
N LEU A 748 2.71 -2.63 -12.47
CA LEU A 748 2.30 -3.42 -11.31
C LEU A 748 3.40 -4.39 -10.83
N VAL A 749 3.60 -4.46 -9.52
CA VAL A 749 4.35 -5.57 -8.89
C VAL A 749 3.65 -6.90 -9.23
N PRO A 750 4.35 -8.00 -9.56
CA PRO A 750 3.74 -9.22 -10.11
C PRO A 750 2.56 -9.79 -9.31
N VAL A 751 2.60 -9.77 -7.98
CA VAL A 751 1.51 -10.23 -7.11
C VAL A 751 0.20 -9.44 -7.29
N LEU A 752 0.29 -8.15 -7.68
CA LEU A 752 -0.85 -7.28 -7.94
C LEU A 752 -1.48 -7.49 -9.33
N LYS A 753 -0.86 -8.29 -10.21
CA LYS A 753 -1.46 -8.73 -11.49
C LYS A 753 -2.53 -9.80 -11.24
N SER A 754 -3.60 -9.41 -10.56
CA SER A 754 -4.68 -10.30 -10.16
C SER A 754 -6.02 -9.59 -10.16
N TYR A 755 -7.09 -10.33 -10.46
CA TYR A 755 -8.47 -9.85 -10.33
C TYR A 755 -8.80 -9.45 -8.88
N TRP A 756 -8.08 -9.98 -7.89
CA TRP A 756 -8.17 -9.57 -6.48
C TRP A 756 -7.84 -8.11 -6.22
N LEU A 757 -6.97 -7.47 -7.02
CA LEU A 757 -6.74 -6.01 -6.95
C LEU A 757 -8.06 -5.25 -7.17
N ASN A 758 -8.94 -5.77 -8.03
CA ASN A 758 -10.19 -5.11 -8.40
C ASN A 758 -11.34 -5.41 -7.42
N ILE A 759 -11.21 -6.46 -6.60
CA ILE A 759 -12.26 -6.92 -5.66
C ILE A 759 -11.87 -6.66 -4.20
N HIS A 760 -10.76 -7.23 -3.72
CA HIS A 760 -10.34 -7.10 -2.32
C HIS A 760 -9.90 -5.65 -2.01
N VAL A 761 -8.94 -5.12 -2.80
CA VAL A 761 -8.31 -3.83 -2.50
C VAL A 761 -9.29 -2.67 -2.68
N SER A 762 -10.19 -2.75 -3.67
CA SER A 762 -11.25 -1.75 -3.86
C SER A 762 -12.25 -1.73 -2.68
N ILE A 763 -12.78 -2.89 -2.27
CA ILE A 763 -13.77 -2.98 -1.19
C ILE A 763 -13.17 -2.51 0.15
N ILE A 764 -11.96 -2.95 0.50
CA ILE A 764 -11.32 -2.54 1.76
C ILE A 764 -10.96 -1.05 1.75
N THR A 765 -10.47 -0.51 0.63
CA THR A 765 -10.07 0.90 0.52
C THR A 765 -11.29 1.84 0.51
N ALA A 766 -12.37 1.45 -0.17
CA ALA A 766 -13.62 2.22 -0.15
C ALA A 766 -14.27 2.24 1.25
N SER A 767 -14.02 1.23 2.10
CA SER A 767 -14.48 1.23 3.50
C SER A 767 -13.97 2.45 4.27
N TYR A 768 -12.75 2.91 4.00
CA TYR A 768 -12.13 4.06 4.66
C TYR A 768 -12.87 5.37 4.36
N GLY A 769 -13.53 5.49 3.21
CA GLY A 769 -14.38 6.64 2.90
C GLY A 769 -15.65 6.69 3.77
N PHE A 770 -16.27 5.54 4.03
CA PHE A 770 -17.41 5.43 4.96
C PHE A 770 -16.99 5.65 6.42
N LEU A 771 -15.84 5.12 6.84
CA LEU A 771 -15.33 5.27 8.21
C LEU A 771 -14.78 6.68 8.48
N GLY A 772 -14.19 7.34 7.48
CA GLY A 772 -13.83 8.76 7.54
C GLY A 772 -15.07 9.67 7.58
N LEU A 773 -16.16 9.32 6.89
CA LEU A 773 -17.42 10.03 7.03
C LEU A 773 -17.99 9.90 8.45
N CYS A 774 -17.81 8.76 9.11
CA CYS A 774 -18.15 8.58 10.52
C CYS A 774 -17.32 9.50 11.44
N PHE A 775 -16.03 9.72 11.16
CA PHE A 775 -15.19 10.67 11.88
C PHE A 775 -15.69 12.11 11.76
N VAL A 776 -15.96 12.58 10.54
CA VAL A 776 -16.45 13.97 10.30
C VAL A 776 -17.84 14.19 10.90
N LEU A 777 -18.76 13.22 10.75
CA LEU A 777 -20.08 13.27 11.39
C LEU A 777 -20.00 13.17 12.92
N GLY A 778 -19.01 12.46 13.46
CA GLY A 778 -18.71 12.41 14.89
C GLY A 778 -18.26 13.76 15.42
N ILE A 779 -17.26 14.40 14.80
CA ILE A 779 -16.80 15.76 15.14
C ILE A 779 -17.98 16.74 15.11
N LEU A 780 -18.79 16.70 14.05
CA LEU A 780 -19.97 17.55 13.92
C LEU A 780 -20.97 17.34 15.08
N SER A 781 -21.26 16.09 15.44
CA SER A 781 -22.16 15.78 16.55
C SER A 781 -21.61 16.33 17.88
N LEU A 782 -20.30 16.22 18.14
CA LEU A 782 -19.66 16.80 19.33
C LEU A 782 -19.77 18.33 19.36
N VAL A 783 -19.51 19.01 18.24
CA VAL A 783 -19.70 20.48 18.13
C VAL A 783 -21.15 20.88 18.40
N LEU A 784 -22.13 20.14 17.88
CA LEU A 784 -23.55 20.40 18.16
C LEU A 784 -23.93 20.12 19.62
N PHE A 785 -23.34 19.12 20.27
CA PHE A 785 -23.46 18.92 21.72
C PHE A 785 -22.91 20.12 22.50
N ILE A 786 -21.76 20.68 22.13
CA ILE A 786 -21.18 21.89 22.76
C ILE A 786 -22.11 23.10 22.58
N LEU A 787 -22.68 23.28 21.39
CA LEU A 787 -23.62 24.37 21.07
C LEU A 787 -25.03 24.20 21.66
N ARG A 788 -25.32 23.03 22.26
CA ARG A 788 -26.64 22.70 22.83
C ARG A 788 -27.01 23.62 24.00
N LYS A 789 -28.28 24.03 24.03
CA LYS A 789 -28.94 24.78 25.10
C LYS A 789 -30.37 24.25 25.25
N GLN A 790 -30.94 24.34 26.44
CA GLN A 790 -32.35 23.98 26.68
C GLN A 790 -33.29 24.80 25.76
N GLY A 791 -34.45 24.24 25.41
CA GLY A 791 -35.43 24.84 24.49
C GLY A 791 -35.15 24.67 22.98
N ARG A 792 -33.93 24.28 22.56
CA ARG A 792 -33.58 24.14 21.12
C ARG A 792 -33.85 22.74 20.54
N PHE A 793 -35.12 22.32 20.53
CA PHE A 793 -35.55 20.98 20.09
C PHE A 793 -35.02 20.52 18.71
N ASN A 794 -34.82 21.44 17.76
CA ASN A 794 -34.28 21.11 16.43
C ASN A 794 -32.80 20.69 16.46
N LEU A 795 -32.01 21.19 17.42
CA LEU A 795 -30.62 20.79 17.56
C LEU A 795 -30.55 19.32 18.00
N ASP A 796 -31.42 18.92 18.93
CA ASP A 796 -31.54 17.53 19.38
C ASP A 796 -32.00 16.62 18.24
N LYS A 797 -33.04 17.01 17.46
CA LYS A 797 -33.41 16.29 16.21
C LYS A 797 -32.25 16.17 15.22
N THR A 798 -31.42 17.21 15.10
CA THR A 798 -30.23 17.22 14.23
C THR A 798 -29.18 16.23 14.72
N ILE A 799 -28.82 16.25 16.01
CA ILE A 799 -27.87 15.32 16.64
C ILE A 799 -28.36 13.88 16.51
N LEU A 800 -29.66 13.63 16.73
CA LEU A 800 -30.28 12.30 16.53
C LEU A 800 -30.21 11.83 15.07
N SER A 801 -30.42 12.74 14.11
CA SER A 801 -30.32 12.43 12.68
C SER A 801 -28.88 12.13 12.27
N ILE A 802 -27.90 12.93 12.72
CA ILE A 802 -26.47 12.67 12.51
C ILE A 802 -26.07 11.34 13.15
N SER A 803 -26.51 11.05 14.38
CA SER A 803 -26.26 9.78 15.05
C SER A 803 -26.80 8.59 14.26
N ALA A 804 -27.96 8.72 13.61
CA ALA A 804 -28.52 7.66 12.78
C ALA A 804 -27.75 7.48 11.46
N ILE A 805 -27.34 8.56 10.80
CA ILE A 805 -26.50 8.53 9.60
C ILE A 805 -25.13 7.94 9.91
N ASN A 806 -24.49 8.35 11.02
CA ASN A 806 -23.22 7.85 11.51
C ASN A 806 -23.30 6.33 11.81
N GLU A 807 -24.35 5.86 12.52
CA GLU A 807 -24.53 4.43 12.77
C GLU A 807 -24.77 3.63 11.47
N MET A 808 -25.51 4.17 10.50
CA MET A 808 -25.68 3.54 9.18
C MET A 808 -24.38 3.50 8.37
N SER A 809 -23.64 4.60 8.35
CA SER A 809 -22.36 4.71 7.64
C SER A 809 -21.31 3.79 8.25
N MET A 810 -21.31 3.64 9.57
CA MET A 810 -20.41 2.73 10.30
C MET A 810 -20.75 1.26 10.06
N ILE A 811 -22.04 0.91 9.96
CA ILE A 811 -22.46 -0.46 9.60
C ILE A 811 -21.97 -0.82 8.19
N LEU A 812 -22.08 0.10 7.22
CA LEU A 812 -21.57 -0.11 5.86
C LEU A 812 -20.04 -0.16 5.81
N GLY A 813 -19.35 0.78 6.48
CA GLY A 813 -17.90 0.81 6.56
C GLY A 813 -17.32 -0.44 7.23
N LEU A 814 -17.89 -0.90 8.35
CA LEU A 814 -17.49 -2.15 9.00
C LEU A 814 -17.75 -3.37 8.10
N PHE A 815 -18.90 -3.43 7.40
CA PHE A 815 -19.17 -4.51 6.45
C PHE A 815 -18.10 -4.55 5.35
N MET A 816 -17.81 -3.42 4.70
CA MET A 816 -16.82 -3.35 3.63
C MET A 816 -15.40 -3.65 4.14
N LEU A 817 -15.00 -3.14 5.31
CA LEU A 817 -13.72 -3.46 5.93
C LEU A 817 -13.59 -4.96 6.23
N THR A 818 -14.65 -5.58 6.78
CA THR A 818 -14.64 -6.99 7.18
C THR A 818 -14.69 -7.93 5.98
N ALA A 819 -15.58 -7.67 5.02
CA ALA A 819 -15.66 -8.42 3.77
C ALA A 819 -14.36 -8.27 2.96
N GLY A 820 -13.84 -7.04 2.86
CA GLY A 820 -12.54 -6.74 2.25
C GLY A 820 -11.43 -7.56 2.88
N ASN A 821 -11.22 -7.47 4.20
CA ASN A 821 -10.18 -8.21 4.92
C ASN A 821 -10.21 -9.73 4.66
N PHE A 822 -11.39 -10.35 4.72
CA PHE A 822 -11.50 -11.80 4.52
C PHE A 822 -11.40 -12.24 3.05
N LEU A 823 -11.83 -11.41 2.09
CA LEU A 823 -11.49 -11.61 0.66
C LEU A 823 -9.98 -11.45 0.42
N GLY A 824 -9.29 -10.62 1.21
CA GLY A 824 -7.83 -10.52 1.24
C GLY A 824 -7.16 -11.80 1.71
N GLY A 825 -7.74 -12.50 2.69
CA GLY A 825 -7.29 -13.83 3.09
C GLY A 825 -7.48 -14.89 2.00
N VAL A 826 -8.52 -14.77 1.16
CA VAL A 826 -8.68 -15.65 -0.02
C VAL A 826 -7.59 -15.36 -1.06
N TRP A 827 -7.35 -14.09 -1.37
CA TRP A 827 -6.25 -13.65 -2.23
C TRP A 827 -4.89 -14.14 -1.75
N ALA A 828 -4.56 -13.95 -0.47
CA ALA A 828 -3.31 -14.41 0.15
C ALA A 828 -3.08 -15.92 -0.03
N ASN A 829 -4.13 -16.74 -0.06
CA ASN A 829 -4.03 -18.18 -0.25
C ASN A 829 -3.80 -18.59 -1.71
N GLU A 830 -4.25 -17.79 -2.68
CA GLU A 830 -3.95 -17.94 -4.10
C GLU A 830 -2.56 -17.35 -4.45
N SER A 831 -2.15 -16.30 -3.75
CA SER A 831 -0.92 -15.54 -4.03
C SER A 831 0.30 -15.92 -3.19
N TRP A 832 0.15 -16.56 -2.02
CA TRP A 832 1.24 -16.98 -1.12
C TRP A 832 1.06 -18.39 -0.53
N GLY A 833 -0.01 -19.10 -0.88
CA GLY A 833 -0.29 -20.46 -0.41
C GLY A 833 -0.88 -20.59 0.99
N ARG A 834 -1.17 -19.48 1.69
CA ARG A 834 -1.76 -19.45 3.05
C ARG A 834 -2.76 -18.31 3.21
N TYR A 835 -3.84 -18.50 3.98
CA TYR A 835 -4.93 -17.51 4.04
C TYR A 835 -4.77 -16.42 5.12
N TRP A 836 -3.86 -16.60 6.08
CA TRP A 836 -3.58 -15.62 7.14
C TRP A 836 -2.14 -15.77 7.61
N GLY A 837 -1.41 -14.66 7.74
CA GLY A 837 0.01 -14.65 8.06
C GLY A 837 0.38 -14.01 9.40
N TRP A 838 -0.55 -13.28 10.03
CA TRP A 838 -0.31 -12.33 11.13
C TRP A 838 0.56 -11.13 10.75
N ASP A 839 0.67 -10.83 9.45
CA ASP A 839 1.36 -9.64 8.96
C ASP A 839 0.79 -8.37 9.62
N PRO A 840 1.58 -7.31 9.89
CA PRO A 840 1.06 -6.09 10.50
C PRO A 840 -0.12 -5.46 9.74
N LYS A 841 -0.24 -5.60 8.41
CA LYS A 841 -1.37 -5.04 7.65
C LYS A 841 -2.66 -5.83 7.84
N GLU A 842 -2.57 -7.17 7.80
CA GLU A 842 -3.66 -8.09 8.14
C GLU A 842 -4.12 -7.84 9.59
N THR A 843 -3.16 -7.76 10.51
CA THR A 843 -3.40 -7.61 11.94
C THR A 843 -4.02 -6.26 12.27
N TRP A 844 -3.55 -5.15 11.67
CA TRP A 844 -4.17 -3.84 11.87
C TRP A 844 -5.53 -3.68 11.16
N ALA A 845 -5.79 -4.41 10.08
CA ALA A 845 -7.14 -4.49 9.51
C ALA A 845 -8.10 -5.23 10.48
N LEU A 846 -7.67 -6.35 11.08
CA LEU A 846 -8.42 -7.06 12.12
C LEU A 846 -8.64 -6.19 13.38
N ILE A 847 -7.63 -5.45 13.83
CA ILE A 847 -7.78 -4.49 14.95
C ILE A 847 -8.84 -3.44 14.63
N SER A 848 -8.82 -2.86 13.43
CA SER A 848 -9.85 -1.90 13.00
C SER A 848 -11.26 -2.51 12.91
N ILE A 849 -11.39 -3.77 12.47
CA ILE A 849 -12.64 -4.53 12.54
C ILE A 849 -13.11 -4.68 13.99
N CYS A 850 -12.23 -5.09 14.91
CA CYS A 850 -12.54 -5.21 16.34
C CYS A 850 -12.97 -3.86 16.94
N VAL A 851 -12.28 -2.75 16.62
CA VAL A 851 -12.63 -1.40 17.09
C VAL A 851 -14.03 -0.99 16.65
N TYR A 852 -14.37 -1.06 15.36
CA TYR A 852 -15.70 -0.66 14.90
C TYR A 852 -16.80 -1.66 15.29
N ALA A 853 -16.49 -2.94 15.44
CA ALA A 853 -17.39 -3.92 16.02
C ALA A 853 -17.70 -3.60 17.50
N LEU A 854 -16.69 -3.27 18.32
CA LEU A 854 -16.86 -2.83 19.70
C LEU A 854 -17.81 -1.63 19.79
N ILE A 855 -17.56 -0.60 18.97
CA ILE A 855 -18.36 0.63 18.95
C ILE A 855 -19.84 0.32 18.71
N LEU A 856 -20.17 -0.45 17.67
CA LEU A 856 -21.55 -0.84 17.37
C LEU A 856 -22.19 -1.75 18.43
N HIS A 857 -21.39 -2.38 19.31
CA HIS A 857 -21.88 -3.20 20.41
C HIS A 857 -22.03 -2.45 21.75
N LEU A 858 -21.35 -1.32 21.96
CA LEU A 858 -21.50 -0.49 23.18
C LEU A 858 -22.96 -0.11 23.49
N ARG A 859 -23.83 0.01 22.47
CA ARG A 859 -25.28 0.25 22.62
C ARG A 859 -25.99 -0.81 23.48
N PHE A 860 -25.47 -2.04 23.56
CA PHE A 860 -26.07 -3.13 24.34
C PHE A 860 -25.80 -3.00 25.85
N LEU A 861 -24.93 -2.07 26.28
CA LEU A 861 -24.69 -1.73 27.68
C LEU A 861 -25.78 -0.82 28.27
N GLY A 862 -26.82 -0.45 27.50
CA GLY A 862 -28.02 0.23 28.00
C GLY A 862 -27.87 1.72 28.31
N SER A 863 -26.76 2.35 27.92
CA SER A 863 -26.50 3.77 28.22
C SER A 863 -27.52 4.70 27.55
N GLN A 864 -28.08 5.61 28.36
CA GLN A 864 -29.04 6.62 27.92
C GLN A 864 -28.43 7.68 26.98
N ASN A 865 -27.10 7.79 26.91
CA ASN A 865 -26.38 8.84 26.15
C ASN A 865 -25.81 8.32 24.81
N TRP A 866 -26.48 7.36 24.16
CA TRP A 866 -25.98 6.69 22.94
C TRP A 866 -25.46 7.64 21.84
N PRO A 867 -26.14 8.74 21.45
CA PRO A 867 -25.65 9.65 20.41
C PRO A 867 -24.31 10.32 20.75
N PHE A 868 -24.04 10.61 22.03
CA PHE A 868 -22.75 11.15 22.47
C PHE A 868 -21.66 10.08 22.48
N ILE A 869 -21.99 8.87 22.94
CA ILE A 869 -21.05 7.73 22.95
C ILE A 869 -20.64 7.37 21.53
N LEU A 870 -21.61 7.23 20.62
CA LEU A 870 -21.34 6.97 19.21
C LEU A 870 -20.52 8.10 18.58
N ALA A 871 -20.88 9.38 18.79
CA ALA A 871 -20.10 10.49 18.26
C ALA A 871 -18.64 10.49 18.72
N SER A 872 -18.42 10.33 20.03
CA SER A 872 -17.07 10.28 20.62
C SER A 872 -16.26 9.10 20.11
N SER A 873 -16.90 7.94 19.96
CA SER A 873 -16.22 6.70 19.57
C SER A 873 -16.03 6.55 18.06
N SER A 874 -16.91 7.09 17.20
CA SER A 874 -16.63 7.24 15.75
C SER A 874 -15.36 8.06 15.49
N VAL A 875 -15.14 9.09 16.31
CA VAL A 875 -13.97 9.96 16.24
C VAL A 875 -12.71 9.22 16.68
N LEU A 876 -12.71 8.65 17.90
CA LEU A 876 -11.53 7.96 18.44
C LEU A 876 -11.21 6.66 17.67
N GLY A 877 -12.23 5.95 17.17
CA GLY A 877 -12.05 4.74 16.37
C GLY A 877 -11.34 5.00 15.04
N PHE A 878 -11.43 6.20 14.47
CA PHE A 878 -10.78 6.51 13.19
C PHE A 878 -9.24 6.52 13.28
N TYR A 879 -8.66 6.69 14.47
CA TYR A 879 -7.22 6.51 14.66
C TYR A 879 -6.76 5.06 14.40
N SER A 880 -7.64 4.05 14.53
CA SER A 880 -7.29 2.69 14.11
C SER A 880 -7.15 2.61 12.59
N VAL A 881 -8.03 3.26 11.82
CA VAL A 881 -7.94 3.34 10.34
C VAL A 881 -6.67 4.08 9.90
N LEU A 882 -6.35 5.19 10.55
CA LEU A 882 -5.12 5.94 10.29
C LEU A 882 -3.87 5.11 10.62
N MET A 883 -3.91 4.27 11.65
CA MET A 883 -2.84 3.30 11.93
C MET A 883 -2.79 2.17 10.89
N THR A 884 -3.91 1.58 10.49
CA THR A 884 -3.97 0.56 9.42
C THR A 884 -3.43 1.10 8.09
N TYR A 885 -3.73 2.35 7.74
CA TYR A 885 -3.33 2.93 6.44
C TYR A 885 -1.96 3.62 6.47
N PHE A 886 -1.73 4.60 7.36
CA PHE A 886 -0.47 5.35 7.40
C PHE A 886 0.54 4.69 8.35
N GLY A 887 0.09 4.21 9.51
CA GLY A 887 0.93 3.56 10.51
C GLY A 887 1.68 2.34 9.96
N VAL A 888 0.94 1.38 9.38
CA VAL A 888 1.54 0.18 8.79
C VAL A 888 2.45 0.51 7.61
N ASN A 889 1.96 1.24 6.59
CA ASN A 889 2.70 1.43 5.33
C ASN A 889 3.96 2.31 5.45
N TYR A 890 4.13 3.09 6.53
CA TYR A 890 5.28 4.00 6.69
C TYR A 890 6.09 3.80 7.98
N TYR A 891 5.60 3.03 8.97
CA TYR A 891 6.29 2.88 10.28
C TYR A 891 6.44 1.43 10.75
N LEU A 892 5.82 0.44 10.09
CA LEU A 892 5.98 -0.98 10.41
C LEU A 892 6.50 -1.73 9.17
N SER A 893 7.27 -2.81 9.39
CA SER A 893 7.74 -3.71 8.32
C SER A 893 6.84 -4.94 8.18
N GLY A 894 6.51 -5.34 6.95
CA GLY A 894 5.73 -6.55 6.65
C GLY A 894 5.80 -6.97 5.17
N LEU A 895 5.14 -8.07 4.82
CA LEU A 895 5.08 -8.65 3.46
C LEU A 895 4.38 -7.74 2.44
N HIS A 896 3.59 -6.78 2.92
CA HIS A 896 2.95 -5.76 2.10
C HIS A 896 3.86 -4.56 1.75
N SER A 897 5.18 -4.70 1.92
CA SER A 897 6.21 -3.67 1.69
C SER A 897 6.23 -3.11 0.27
N TYR A 898 5.65 -3.80 -0.72
CA TYR A 898 5.42 -3.31 -2.09
C TYR A 898 4.60 -2.00 -2.16
N ALA A 899 3.85 -1.66 -1.10
CA ALA A 899 3.13 -0.40 -0.96
C ALA A 899 3.65 0.46 0.20
N ALA A 900 4.83 0.14 0.75
CA ALA A 900 5.47 0.91 1.81
C ALA A 900 6.38 2.00 1.23
N GLY A 901 6.48 3.11 1.95
CA GLY A 901 7.41 4.20 1.63
C GLY A 901 8.37 4.48 2.78
N ASP A 902 9.31 5.40 2.55
CA ASP A 902 10.14 5.95 3.62
C ASP A 902 9.26 6.50 4.77
N PRO A 903 9.65 6.32 6.04
CA PRO A 903 8.93 6.89 7.17
C PRO A 903 8.71 8.40 7.02
N LEU A 904 7.44 8.80 6.97
CA LEU A 904 7.06 10.19 6.72
C LEU A 904 7.43 11.08 7.92
N PRO A 905 7.91 12.31 7.71
CA PRO A 905 8.09 13.26 8.80
C PRO A 905 6.72 13.69 9.34
N ILE A 906 6.43 13.40 10.61
CA ILE A 906 5.16 13.80 11.26
C ILE A 906 5.11 15.33 11.37
N PRO A 907 4.20 16.03 10.67
CA PRO A 907 4.13 17.49 10.73
C PRO A 907 3.68 17.99 12.10
N THR A 908 4.22 19.11 12.56
CA THR A 908 3.88 19.70 13.87
C THR A 908 2.38 19.99 14.03
N PHE A 909 1.68 20.35 12.95
CA PHE A 909 0.23 20.56 12.97
C PHE A 909 -0.57 19.28 13.27
N LEU A 910 -0.02 18.09 13.01
CA LEU A 910 -0.74 16.82 13.20
C LEU A 910 -0.96 16.53 14.68
N TYR A 911 -0.05 16.91 15.58
CA TYR A 911 -0.25 16.77 17.02
C TYR A 911 -1.47 17.58 17.51
N PHE A 912 -1.68 18.79 16.99
CA PHE A 912 -2.87 19.59 17.28
C PHE A 912 -4.14 18.95 16.68
N LEU A 913 -4.05 18.41 15.46
CA LEU A 913 -5.15 17.68 14.81
C LEU A 913 -5.54 16.39 15.56
N VAL A 914 -4.58 15.74 16.22
CA VAL A 914 -4.83 14.62 17.14
C VAL A 914 -5.40 15.09 18.48
N ALA A 915 -4.97 16.23 19.03
CA ALA A 915 -5.46 16.72 20.32
C ALA A 915 -6.89 17.29 20.27
N ILE A 916 -7.24 18.04 19.21
CA ILE A 916 -8.54 18.73 19.06
C ILE A 916 -9.75 17.80 19.30
N PRO A 917 -9.81 16.57 18.74
CA PRO A 917 -10.99 15.73 18.92
C PRO A 917 -11.17 15.18 20.34
N PHE A 918 -10.08 14.96 21.11
CA PHE A 918 -10.20 14.65 22.55
C PHE A 918 -10.77 15.84 23.33
N ILE A 919 -10.30 17.07 23.02
CA ILE A 919 -10.83 18.30 23.63
C ILE A 919 -12.33 18.45 23.30
N LEU A 920 -12.75 18.18 22.07
CA LEU A 920 -14.17 18.19 21.69
C LEU A 920 -15.00 17.16 22.46
N VAL A 921 -14.49 15.95 22.71
CA VAL A 921 -15.17 14.94 23.54
C VAL A 921 -15.34 15.43 24.99
N ILE A 922 -14.30 16.02 25.58
CA ILE A 922 -14.33 16.57 26.95
C ILE A 922 -15.33 17.73 27.04
N LEU A 923 -15.33 18.67 26.10
CA LEU A 923 -16.26 19.81 26.10
C LEU A 923 -17.71 19.37 25.86
N ALA A 924 -17.94 18.39 24.97
CA ALA A 924 -19.28 17.86 24.69
C ALA A 924 -19.84 17.00 25.85
N TYR A 925 -18.99 16.39 26.68
CA TYR A 925 -19.39 15.54 27.81
C TYR A 925 -20.37 16.24 28.76
N PHE A 926 -20.16 17.52 29.06
CA PHE A 926 -21.03 18.30 29.95
C PHE A 926 -22.48 18.45 29.43
N LYS A 927 -22.72 18.22 28.14
CA LYS A 927 -24.03 18.37 27.49
C LYS A 927 -24.59 17.07 26.87
N ARG A 928 -23.93 15.93 27.14
CA ARG A 928 -24.17 14.58 26.58
C ARG A 928 -25.58 13.99 26.76
N HIS A 929 -26.42 14.58 27.62
CA HIS A 929 -27.70 14.00 28.06
C HIS A 929 -28.79 14.06 26.98
N LEU A 930 -28.76 13.10 26.05
CA LEU A 930 -29.70 12.95 24.95
C LEU A 930 -29.87 11.46 24.60
N SER A 931 -31.10 10.96 24.68
CA SER A 931 -31.44 9.58 24.37
C SER A 931 -31.93 9.40 22.93
N LEU A 932 -31.48 8.31 22.28
CA LEU A 932 -32.03 7.90 20.99
C LEU A 932 -33.46 7.35 21.20
N PRO A 933 -34.49 7.82 20.47
CA PRO A 933 -35.83 7.27 20.59
C PRO A 933 -35.88 5.80 20.15
N LYS A 934 -36.89 5.06 20.63
CA LYS A 934 -37.14 3.67 20.20
C LYS A 934 -37.44 3.66 18.70
N LEU A 935 -36.62 2.94 17.92
CA LEU A 935 -36.85 2.76 16.48
C LEU A 935 -37.90 1.68 16.25
N VAL A 936 -38.95 2.04 15.51
CA VAL A 936 -40.02 1.16 15.01
C VAL A 936 -39.65 0.68 13.62
#